data_AF-A0A142X5C4-F1
#
_entry.id   AF-A0A142X5C4-F1
#
_cell.length_a   1.000
_cell.length_b   1.000
_cell.length_c   1.000
_cell.angle_alpha   90.00
_cell.angle_beta   90.00
_cell.angle_gamma   90.00
#
_symmetry.space_group_name_H-M   'P 1'
#
loop_
_entity.id
_entity.type
_entity.pdbx_description
1 polymer ?
#
loop_
_entity_poly.entity_id
_entity_poly.type
_entity_poly.pdbx_seq_one_letter_code
_entity_poly.pdbx_strand_id
1 'polypeptide(L)'
;MITFTRVLWKEFRAQSHVWLALTIGILLLQFLITSVMLLSESRIGNDHVQAMLAVTIVVGVCHSAASCAILFAGEREDETALFLRTFPIPRASLLGGKLTYVVLSGLAMLAVGIAMALTIAALNGSGTGPLLPNAGIIARSLIGAAAWGLLFSLLLDRVINALGFAIIAEFATVAVTGNLFGDGARDVAYWTIVLAVLGLDLGLAARWAAGANFSLSETLSNRTAGRAARRSRWLGLLQRLAARGMPASRATGALLWRELRSIVPFLLGFSLLGFLTVVVGMRWEGGIPFNGLFFYLIPIACGFMAGGSDQGRHTYRFLTDRGVSPYRIWTVKIATWLLAGIALTALFALVDAVANGRPDPYGRRTLNLLAEIRQNIQAPGSEPPPPGESPSVESRVLQRHFIASTWMLLFVVGQLAAFWHQKPVVGAAVGVGLSFLVSAWQFTLVAGDVPLPLASWPLVAAGLAATAYMSPQWLLEDRSWRAFGRRAAWIALPVVAVLLAARTYRIATVAVSRPTQIAWEGVKLPAGWLIDLRSPVLRELLAIDAQQALRTTGQEPLRHTVLSMVLAFREAAKSLREAGELDREWTAIRDMLAEIRRHSELVENWMEWNQCVNQTQFVLMMARDWATDPRQTDERLARAIADIRGENEILTPLPMLQNRYIRWRQFLDGQDISGSSMGEFQLSTTLMAMGIASGEIERTRRLMETITVGEMEAVRELIDLSRSGRLADDQFQRYWTAAATWSSMRRAMAEPLDLYRKMQTTILLPPDLRWGGMALIVPVKSHVRYVSRLGRYVLLTFFPQQARCHLASVRGTEITLRLRRHALRHGTFPDTLDALVKDGSGAVPSDPFSDTDFLYYPAGFPLRFDINEAAGIPSGPDRERSIPAGQPLLLSVGPGDARVLHDREVGDDHLEAVPRETPLRTGFLLGDAFGELDKPDTERVRFLILD
;
A
#
# COMPACT_ATOMS: atom_id res chain seq x y z
N MET A 1 43.95 -23.27 20.74
CA MET A 1 43.65 -22.36 19.62
C MET A 1 43.57 -23.09 18.27
N ILE A 2 44.63 -23.78 17.81
CA ILE A 2 44.66 -24.47 16.50
C ILE A 2 43.44 -25.38 16.26
N THR A 3 43.09 -26.23 17.23
CA THR A 3 41.96 -27.16 17.12
C THR A 3 40.62 -26.44 16.97
N PHE A 4 40.43 -25.33 17.68
CA PHE A 4 39.22 -24.50 17.61
C PHE A 4 39.07 -23.88 16.21
N THR A 5 40.15 -23.32 15.66
CA THR A 5 40.16 -22.76 14.29
C THR A 5 39.88 -23.83 13.23
N ARG A 6 40.38 -25.06 13.42
CA ARG A 6 40.08 -26.20 12.52
C ARG A 6 38.60 -26.57 12.55
N VAL A 7 37.96 -26.56 13.72
CA VAL A 7 36.50 -26.78 13.83
C VAL A 7 35.74 -25.67 13.12
N LEU A 8 36.08 -24.39 13.34
CA LEU A 8 35.47 -23.26 12.63
C LEU A 8 35.59 -23.39 11.11
N TRP A 9 36.78 -23.72 10.60
CA TRP A 9 37.02 -23.90 9.18
C TRP A 9 36.21 -25.06 8.58
N LYS A 10 36.04 -26.14 9.34
CA LYS A 10 35.20 -27.27 8.95
C LYS A 10 33.73 -26.85 8.83
N GLU A 11 33.18 -26.15 9.83
CA GLU A 11 31.80 -25.67 9.79
C GLU A 11 31.58 -24.67 8.64
N PHE A 12 32.53 -23.78 8.41
CA PHE A 12 32.52 -22.88 7.26
C PHE A 12 32.40 -23.65 5.94
N ARG A 13 33.23 -24.66 5.72
CA ARG A 13 33.15 -25.49 4.49
C ARG A 13 31.85 -26.28 4.38
N ALA A 14 31.30 -26.75 5.50
CA ALA A 14 30.05 -27.50 5.50
C ALA A 14 28.85 -26.61 5.11
N GLN A 15 28.85 -25.35 5.56
CA GLN A 15 27.71 -24.44 5.45
C GLN A 15 27.90 -23.32 4.42
N SER A 16 29.07 -23.16 3.81
CA SER A 16 29.37 -22.09 2.84
C SER A 16 28.41 -22.06 1.66
N HIS A 17 27.98 -23.22 1.18
CA HIS A 17 27.00 -23.30 0.08
C HIS A 17 25.62 -22.77 0.48
N VAL A 18 25.18 -23.03 1.71
CA VAL A 18 23.90 -22.51 2.23
C VAL A 18 24.02 -21.00 2.43
N TRP A 19 25.13 -20.55 3.02
CA TRP A 19 25.42 -19.12 3.21
C TRP A 19 25.43 -18.37 1.86
N LEU A 20 26.10 -18.91 0.84
CA LEU A 20 26.16 -18.30 -0.49
C LEU A 20 24.78 -18.29 -1.17
N ALA A 21 24.04 -19.40 -1.09
CA ALA A 21 22.70 -19.49 -1.67
C ALA A 21 21.73 -18.46 -1.06
N LEU A 22 21.77 -18.30 0.27
CA LEU A 22 20.94 -17.32 0.97
C LEU A 22 21.38 -15.89 0.70
N THR A 23 22.69 -15.62 0.59
CA THR A 23 23.21 -14.29 0.22
C THR A 23 22.75 -13.88 -1.18
N ILE A 24 22.85 -14.80 -2.15
CA ILE A 24 22.31 -14.58 -3.49
C ILE A 24 20.79 -14.36 -3.42
N GLY A 25 20.09 -15.15 -2.60
CA GLY A 25 18.66 -14.97 -2.36
C GLY A 25 18.29 -13.57 -1.84
N ILE A 26 19.05 -13.02 -0.87
CA ILE A 26 18.87 -11.65 -0.37
C ILE A 26 19.03 -10.65 -1.51
N LEU A 27 20.12 -10.74 -2.28
CA LEU A 27 20.41 -9.83 -3.38
C LEU A 27 19.27 -9.84 -4.42
N LEU A 28 18.83 -11.03 -4.82
CA LEU A 28 17.76 -11.19 -5.80
C LEU A 28 16.42 -10.67 -5.27
N LEU A 29 16.12 -10.89 -3.99
CA LEU A 29 14.86 -10.46 -3.39
C LEU A 29 14.83 -8.94 -3.15
N GLN A 30 15.95 -8.33 -2.73
CA GLN A 30 16.06 -6.88 -2.63
C GLN A 30 16.03 -6.22 -4.01
N PHE A 31 16.71 -6.80 -5.01
CA PHE A 31 16.62 -6.34 -6.40
C PHE A 31 15.20 -6.42 -6.93
N LEU A 32 14.49 -7.51 -6.63
CA LEU A 32 13.08 -7.69 -6.97
C LEU A 32 12.21 -6.58 -6.36
N ILE A 33 12.28 -6.38 -5.04
CA ILE A 33 11.49 -5.34 -4.37
C ILE A 33 11.82 -3.97 -4.96
N THR A 34 13.09 -3.69 -5.23
CA THR A 34 13.53 -2.49 -5.95
C THR A 34 12.87 -2.35 -7.30
N SER A 35 12.85 -3.42 -8.09
CA SER A 35 12.31 -3.38 -9.44
C SER A 35 10.79 -3.18 -9.43
N VAL A 36 10.07 -3.86 -8.53
CA VAL A 36 8.61 -3.71 -8.37
C VAL A 36 8.25 -2.31 -7.89
N MET A 37 8.99 -1.78 -6.90
CA MET A 37 8.76 -0.43 -6.38
C MET A 37 9.18 0.66 -7.36
N LEU A 38 10.21 0.45 -8.19
CA LEU A 38 10.55 1.39 -9.27
C LEU A 38 9.48 1.43 -10.37
N LEU A 39 8.77 0.31 -10.59
CA LEU A 39 7.67 0.25 -11.54
C LEU A 39 6.36 0.82 -10.99
N SER A 40 6.20 0.82 -9.67
CA SER A 40 5.08 1.45 -8.98
C SER A 40 5.47 2.90 -8.69
N GLU A 41 4.98 3.88 -9.46
CA GLU A 41 5.25 5.32 -9.24
C GLU A 41 4.87 5.84 -7.83
N SER A 42 4.38 4.98 -6.93
CA SER A 42 4.34 5.22 -5.49
C SER A 42 5.68 5.80 -5.03
N ARG A 43 5.64 7.06 -4.58
CA ARG A 43 6.80 7.84 -4.11
C ARG A 43 7.74 6.95 -3.31
N ILE A 44 9.01 6.94 -3.71
CA ILE A 44 10.12 6.24 -3.05
C ILE A 44 10.27 6.81 -1.63
N GLY A 45 9.48 6.27 -0.70
CA GLY A 45 9.47 6.66 0.71
C GLY A 45 10.31 5.72 1.58
N ASN A 46 10.26 5.95 2.89
CA ASN A 46 10.94 5.12 3.90
C ASN A 46 10.48 3.65 3.88
N ASP A 47 9.28 3.37 3.37
CA ASP A 47 8.69 2.03 3.28
C ASP A 47 9.55 1.08 2.43
N HIS A 48 10.27 1.62 1.44
CA HIS A 48 11.16 0.84 0.58
C HIS A 48 12.32 0.22 1.34
N VAL A 49 12.97 1.04 2.16
CA VAL A 49 14.11 0.61 2.99
C VAL A 49 13.63 -0.39 4.04
N GLN A 50 12.46 -0.17 4.63
CA GLN A 50 11.86 -1.10 5.58
C GLN A 50 11.56 -2.47 4.96
N ALA A 51 11.03 -2.52 3.72
CA ALA A 51 10.78 -3.77 3.01
C ALA A 51 12.10 -4.54 2.73
N MET A 52 13.16 -3.84 2.33
CA MET A 52 14.49 -4.46 2.13
C MET A 52 15.09 -5.00 3.42
N LEU A 53 14.94 -4.27 4.52
CA LEU A 53 15.40 -4.72 5.83
C LEU A 53 14.58 -5.92 6.30
N ALA A 54 13.26 -5.93 6.11
CA ALA A 54 12.42 -7.07 6.43
C ALA A 54 12.89 -8.34 5.71
N VAL A 55 13.27 -8.23 4.43
CA VAL A 55 13.89 -9.33 3.67
C VAL A 55 15.20 -9.79 4.31
N THR A 56 16.10 -8.87 4.63
CA THR A 56 17.36 -9.19 5.31
C THR A 56 17.13 -9.93 6.62
N ILE A 57 16.14 -9.50 7.40
CA ILE A 57 15.78 -10.11 8.68
C ILE A 57 15.26 -11.52 8.44
N VAL A 58 14.29 -11.71 7.55
CA VAL A 58 13.71 -13.02 7.25
C VAL A 58 14.79 -13.98 6.78
N VAL A 59 15.66 -13.57 5.86
CA VAL A 59 16.73 -14.45 5.38
C VAL A 59 17.78 -14.72 6.46
N GLY A 60 18.10 -13.72 7.29
CA GLY A 60 18.96 -13.91 8.46
C GLY A 60 18.40 -14.94 9.44
N VAL A 61 17.09 -14.88 9.72
CA VAL A 61 16.37 -15.85 10.56
C VAL A 61 16.39 -17.24 9.94
N CYS A 62 16.14 -17.36 8.63
CA CYS A 62 16.27 -18.62 7.90
C CYS A 62 17.69 -19.18 7.95
N HIS A 63 18.71 -18.33 7.79
CA HIS A 63 20.12 -18.72 7.90
C HIS A 63 20.46 -19.22 9.30
N SER A 64 20.00 -18.51 10.33
CA SER A 64 20.18 -18.89 11.74
C SER A 64 19.60 -20.27 12.03
N ALA A 65 18.32 -20.49 11.65
CA ALA A 65 17.65 -21.78 11.79
C ALA A 65 18.37 -22.89 11.01
N ALA A 66 18.75 -22.64 9.76
CA ALA A 66 19.42 -23.62 8.91
C ALA A 66 20.82 -23.96 9.44
N SER A 67 21.58 -22.96 9.87
CA SER A 67 22.93 -23.12 10.41
C SER A 67 22.92 -23.99 11.67
N CYS A 68 22.02 -23.70 12.60
CA CYS A 68 21.82 -24.51 13.79
C CYS A 68 21.31 -25.92 13.46
N ALA A 69 20.35 -26.06 12.53
CA ALA A 69 19.84 -27.37 12.12
C ALA A 69 20.95 -28.26 11.55
N ILE A 70 21.88 -27.70 10.77
CA ILE A 70 23.00 -28.44 10.16
C ILE A 70 24.03 -28.88 11.22
N LEU A 71 24.28 -28.09 12.27
CA LEU A 71 25.40 -28.29 13.20
C LEU A 71 25.55 -29.72 13.74
N PHE A 72 24.42 -30.34 14.13
CA PHE A 72 24.41 -31.66 14.75
C PHE A 72 23.65 -32.70 13.92
N ALA A 73 22.50 -32.33 13.34
CA ALA A 73 21.75 -33.25 12.49
C ALA A 73 22.51 -33.54 11.19
N GLY A 74 23.30 -32.59 10.66
CA GLY A 74 24.11 -32.80 9.46
C GLY A 74 25.20 -33.85 9.68
N GLU A 75 25.85 -33.82 10.85
CA GLU A 75 26.88 -34.81 11.19
C GLU A 75 26.30 -36.22 11.39
N ARG A 76 25.06 -36.32 11.85
CA ARG A 76 24.36 -37.62 11.95
C ARG A 76 23.90 -38.10 10.59
N GLU A 77 23.37 -37.20 9.78
CA GLU A 77 22.92 -37.49 8.42
C GLU A 77 24.09 -37.95 7.53
N ASP A 78 25.27 -37.35 7.71
CA ASP A 78 26.51 -37.72 7.02
C ASP A 78 27.29 -38.85 7.74
N GLU A 79 26.77 -39.38 8.85
CA GLU A 79 27.40 -40.44 9.68
C GLU A 79 28.81 -40.09 10.21
N THR A 80 29.17 -38.81 10.24
CA THR A 80 30.46 -38.31 10.72
C THR A 80 30.46 -37.96 12.21
N ALA A 81 29.31 -37.96 12.87
CA ALA A 81 29.18 -37.61 14.29
C ALA A 81 30.03 -38.51 15.20
N LEU A 82 30.08 -39.82 14.94
CA LEU A 82 30.92 -40.76 15.70
C LEU A 82 32.41 -40.46 15.48
N PHE A 83 32.80 -40.25 14.22
CA PHE A 83 34.18 -39.97 13.82
C PHE A 83 34.72 -38.67 14.44
N LEU A 84 33.90 -37.61 14.55
CA LEU A 84 34.33 -36.37 15.19
C LEU A 84 34.61 -36.51 16.68
N ARG A 85 33.88 -37.43 17.34
CA ARG A 85 34.01 -37.67 18.78
C ARG A 85 35.20 -38.57 19.12
N THR A 86 35.73 -39.33 18.16
CA THR A 86 36.92 -40.17 18.38
C THR A 86 38.23 -39.38 18.27
N PHE A 87 38.21 -38.17 17.69
CA PHE A 87 39.41 -37.33 17.67
C PHE A 87 39.75 -36.80 19.07
N PRO A 88 41.06 -36.58 19.36
CA PRO A 88 41.53 -36.00 20.62
C PRO A 88 41.29 -34.47 20.66
N ILE A 89 40.05 -34.05 20.44
CA ILE A 89 39.62 -32.65 20.48
C ILE A 89 38.95 -32.42 21.84
N PRO A 90 39.41 -31.44 22.65
CA PRO A 90 38.72 -31.08 23.88
C PRO A 90 37.26 -30.73 23.59
N ARG A 91 36.33 -31.29 24.38
CA ARG A 91 34.87 -31.14 24.18
C ARG A 91 34.44 -29.67 24.11
N ALA A 92 35.02 -28.83 24.97
CA ALA A 92 34.77 -27.39 24.98
C ALA A 92 35.21 -26.70 23.68
N SER A 93 36.32 -27.14 23.06
CA SER A 93 36.76 -26.61 21.76
C SER A 93 35.87 -27.06 20.61
N LEU A 94 35.36 -28.29 20.65
CA LEU A 94 34.41 -28.81 19.64
C LEU A 94 33.08 -28.05 19.69
N LEU A 95 32.48 -27.94 20.89
CA LEU A 95 31.22 -27.24 21.10
C LEU A 95 31.37 -25.73 20.83
N GLY A 96 32.39 -25.12 21.44
CA GLY A 96 32.66 -23.70 21.31
C GLY A 96 32.91 -23.30 19.86
N GLY A 97 33.65 -24.11 19.10
CA GLY A 97 33.89 -23.85 17.68
C GLY A 97 32.59 -23.85 16.87
N LYS A 98 31.72 -24.84 17.08
CA LYS A 98 30.41 -24.93 16.41
C LYS A 98 29.49 -23.76 16.74
N LEU A 99 29.33 -23.42 18.02
CA LEU A 99 28.45 -22.33 18.45
C LEU A 99 29.00 -20.96 18.01
N THR A 100 30.32 -20.75 18.11
CA THR A 100 30.97 -19.52 17.65
C THR A 100 30.78 -19.34 16.13
N TYR A 101 30.87 -20.42 15.35
CA TYR A 101 30.61 -20.36 13.92
C TYR A 101 29.19 -19.86 13.60
N VAL A 102 28.15 -20.41 14.26
CA VAL A 102 26.76 -19.98 14.04
C VAL A 102 26.59 -18.50 14.33
N VAL A 103 27.10 -18.02 15.47
CA VAL A 103 27.00 -16.61 15.86
C VAL A 103 27.71 -15.72 14.84
N LEU A 104 28.96 -16.03 14.49
CA LEU A 104 29.72 -15.24 13.51
C LEU A 104 29.08 -15.26 12.12
N SER A 105 28.61 -16.43 11.67
CA SER A 105 27.97 -16.59 10.36
C SER A 105 26.64 -15.86 10.27
N GLY A 106 25.83 -15.90 11.34
CA GLY A 106 24.57 -15.15 11.45
C GLY A 106 24.78 -13.64 11.44
N LEU A 107 25.73 -13.14 12.23
CA LEU A 107 26.11 -11.72 12.24
C LEU A 107 26.65 -11.26 10.88
N ALA A 108 27.48 -12.08 10.24
CA ALA A 108 28.01 -11.78 8.91
C ALA A 108 26.90 -11.72 7.84
N MET A 109 25.94 -12.66 7.85
CA MET A 109 24.80 -12.66 6.95
C MET A 109 23.93 -11.40 7.14
N LEU A 110 23.66 -11.03 8.40
CA LEU A 110 22.91 -9.82 8.72
C LEU A 110 23.64 -8.56 8.23
N ALA A 111 24.94 -8.46 8.50
CA ALA A 111 25.76 -7.32 8.07
C ALA A 111 25.77 -7.18 6.54
N VAL A 112 25.93 -8.29 5.81
CA VAL A 112 25.88 -8.30 4.34
C VAL A 112 24.51 -7.85 3.84
N GLY A 113 23.41 -8.38 4.39
CA GLY A 113 22.08 -8.00 3.95
C GLY A 113 21.74 -6.53 4.26
N ILE A 114 22.17 -6.00 5.42
CA ILE A 114 22.01 -4.58 5.77
C ILE A 114 22.85 -3.72 4.83
N ALA A 115 24.11 -4.07 4.60
CA ALA A 115 24.97 -3.34 3.68
C ALA A 115 24.37 -3.30 2.25
N MET A 116 23.81 -4.41 1.78
CA MET A 116 23.11 -4.46 0.49
C MET A 116 21.86 -3.56 0.48
N ALA A 117 21.01 -3.63 1.51
CA ALA A 117 19.82 -2.78 1.63
C ALA A 117 20.19 -1.29 1.62
N LEU A 118 21.21 -0.91 2.37
CA LEU A 118 21.70 0.48 2.43
C LEU A 118 22.33 0.93 1.11
N THR A 119 23.07 0.06 0.43
CA THR A 119 23.65 0.36 -0.89
C THR A 119 22.54 0.61 -1.90
N ILE A 120 21.51 -0.24 -1.95
CA ILE A 120 20.38 -0.08 -2.85
C ILE A 120 19.57 1.17 -2.50
N ALA A 121 19.35 1.44 -1.21
CA ALA A 121 18.69 2.67 -0.76
C ALA A 121 19.44 3.92 -1.21
N ALA A 122 20.76 3.96 -1.00
CA ALA A 122 21.63 5.05 -1.42
C ALA A 122 21.61 5.25 -2.94
N LEU A 123 21.66 4.17 -3.73
CA LEU A 123 21.58 4.23 -5.20
C LEU A 123 20.23 4.78 -5.71
N ASN A 124 19.16 4.61 -4.93
CA ASN A 124 17.83 5.13 -5.26
C ASN A 124 17.56 6.52 -4.66
N GLY A 125 18.52 7.12 -3.96
CA GLY A 125 18.34 8.41 -3.28
C GLY A 125 17.36 8.37 -2.11
N SER A 126 17.02 7.19 -1.57
CA SER A 126 16.14 7.10 -0.40
C SER A 126 16.93 7.40 0.88
N GLY A 127 16.35 8.22 1.76
CA GLY A 127 16.95 8.55 3.04
C GLY A 127 17.15 7.30 3.91
N THR A 128 18.26 7.23 4.64
CA THR A 128 18.53 6.17 5.63
C THR A 128 17.76 6.45 6.92
N GLY A 129 16.42 6.49 6.84
CA GLY A 129 15.56 6.62 8.01
C GLY A 129 16.01 5.69 9.15
N PRO A 130 15.70 6.00 10.43
CA PRO A 130 16.30 5.33 11.57
C PRO A 130 16.15 3.82 11.45
N LEU A 131 17.29 3.13 11.30
CA LEU A 131 17.36 1.66 11.18
C LEU A 131 17.12 0.96 12.52
N LEU A 132 17.28 1.71 13.61
CA LEU A 132 17.23 1.25 15.01
C LEU A 132 15.89 0.70 15.53
N PRO A 133 14.69 1.17 15.10
CA PRO A 133 13.42 0.71 15.69
C PRO A 133 13.21 -0.80 15.58
N ASN A 134 13.82 -1.44 14.58
CA ASN A 134 13.64 -2.86 14.33
C ASN A 134 14.66 -3.76 15.05
N ALA A 135 15.74 -3.23 15.64
CA ALA A 135 16.85 -4.03 16.17
C ALA A 135 16.39 -5.10 17.18
N GLY A 136 15.40 -4.78 18.03
CA GLY A 136 14.81 -5.73 18.98
C GLY A 136 14.12 -6.92 18.29
N ILE A 137 13.36 -6.67 17.23
CA ILE A 137 12.68 -7.72 16.45
C ILE A 137 13.72 -8.63 15.76
N ILE A 138 14.79 -8.04 15.22
CA ILE A 138 15.89 -8.78 14.58
C ILE A 138 16.55 -9.72 15.58
N ALA A 139 17.01 -9.18 16.72
CA ALA A 139 17.69 -9.96 17.74
C ALA A 139 16.79 -11.08 18.27
N ARG A 140 15.53 -10.76 18.56
CA ARG A 140 14.49 -11.71 18.99
C ARG A 140 14.39 -12.89 18.02
N SER A 141 14.13 -12.59 16.74
CA SER A 141 13.83 -13.61 15.73
C SER A 141 15.06 -14.46 15.38
N LEU A 142 16.25 -13.85 15.33
CA LEU A 142 17.50 -14.57 15.07
C LEU A 142 17.84 -15.55 16.20
N ILE A 143 17.69 -15.11 17.45
CA ILE A 143 18.02 -15.91 18.63
C ILE A 143 16.98 -17.01 18.84
N GLY A 144 15.69 -16.72 18.68
CA GLY A 144 14.63 -17.74 18.75
C GLY A 144 14.82 -18.84 17.71
N ALA A 145 15.03 -18.45 16.44
CA ALA A 145 15.30 -19.40 15.37
C ALA A 145 16.59 -20.20 15.59
N ALA A 146 17.64 -19.59 16.17
CA ALA A 146 18.86 -20.29 16.55
C ALA A 146 18.59 -21.34 17.64
N ALA A 147 17.84 -20.97 18.69
CA ALA A 147 17.50 -21.84 19.81
C ALA A 147 16.71 -23.05 19.34
N TRP A 148 15.59 -22.85 18.65
CA TRP A 148 14.80 -23.96 18.14
C TRP A 148 15.56 -24.80 17.10
N GLY A 149 16.35 -24.15 16.23
CA GLY A 149 17.23 -24.85 15.28
C GLY A 149 18.21 -25.78 15.99
N LEU A 150 18.82 -25.31 17.08
CA LEU A 150 19.81 -26.03 17.85
C LEU A 150 19.15 -27.22 18.58
N LEU A 151 18.02 -26.98 19.26
CA LEU A 151 17.24 -28.02 19.93
C LEU A 151 16.92 -29.17 18.98
N PHE A 152 16.28 -28.88 17.85
CA PHE A 152 15.85 -29.95 16.95
C PHE A 152 17.02 -30.58 16.20
N SER A 153 18.14 -29.87 15.98
CA SER A 153 19.37 -30.49 15.47
C SER A 153 19.92 -31.55 16.43
N LEU A 154 19.76 -31.35 17.74
CA LEU A 154 20.20 -32.27 18.77
C LEU A 154 19.22 -33.44 18.96
N LEU A 155 17.93 -33.27 18.64
CA LEU A 155 16.91 -34.30 18.82
C LEU A 155 16.69 -35.19 17.58
N LEU A 156 16.95 -34.66 16.38
CA LEU A 156 16.60 -35.31 15.11
C LEU A 156 17.83 -35.64 14.27
N ASP A 157 17.74 -36.73 13.50
CA ASP A 157 18.87 -37.25 12.72
C ASP A 157 18.92 -36.70 11.29
N ARG A 158 17.94 -35.88 10.89
CA ARG A 158 17.80 -35.36 9.52
C ARG A 158 17.73 -33.84 9.57
N VAL A 159 18.57 -33.17 8.79
CA VAL A 159 18.66 -31.70 8.81
C VAL A 159 17.34 -31.06 8.40
N ILE A 160 16.69 -31.58 7.36
CA ILE A 160 15.43 -31.02 6.87
C ILE A 160 14.30 -31.11 7.91
N ASN A 161 14.27 -32.19 8.70
CA ASN A 161 13.29 -32.33 9.77
C ASN A 161 13.62 -31.37 10.91
N ALA A 162 14.89 -31.28 11.30
CA ALA A 162 15.34 -30.32 12.32
C ALA A 162 14.96 -28.88 11.96
N LEU A 163 15.22 -28.47 10.71
CA LEU A 163 14.84 -27.16 10.20
C LEU A 163 13.32 -26.95 10.21
N GLY A 164 12.55 -27.92 9.72
CA GLY A 164 11.08 -27.82 9.67
C GLY A 164 10.45 -27.67 11.06
N PHE A 165 10.89 -28.48 12.04
CA PHE A 165 10.41 -28.37 13.43
C PHE A 165 10.87 -27.06 14.09
N ALA A 166 12.08 -26.59 13.78
CA ALA A 166 12.58 -25.31 14.30
C ALA A 166 11.71 -24.14 13.83
N ILE A 167 11.36 -24.11 12.54
CA ILE A 167 10.47 -23.10 11.97
C ILE A 167 9.09 -23.17 12.66
N ILE A 168 8.49 -24.37 12.75
CA ILE A 168 7.18 -24.55 13.39
C ILE A 168 7.20 -24.07 14.85
N ALA A 169 8.24 -24.42 15.61
CA ALA A 169 8.34 -24.05 17.02
C ALA A 169 8.57 -22.54 17.21
N GLU A 170 9.37 -21.91 16.35
CA GLU A 170 9.54 -20.46 16.38
C GLU A 170 8.22 -19.74 16.07
N PHE A 171 7.52 -20.14 15.00
CA PHE A 171 6.21 -19.59 14.68
C PHE A 171 5.20 -19.83 15.81
N ALA A 172 5.18 -21.02 16.40
CA ALA A 172 4.32 -21.33 17.55
C ALA A 172 4.66 -20.45 18.75
N THR A 173 5.94 -20.19 19.02
CA THR A 173 6.37 -19.34 20.14
C THR A 173 5.95 -17.90 19.92
N VAL A 174 6.17 -17.34 18.72
CA VAL A 174 5.72 -15.98 18.35
C VAL A 174 4.19 -15.88 18.41
N ALA A 175 3.49 -16.88 17.89
CA ALA A 175 2.04 -16.98 17.89
C ALA A 175 1.46 -17.01 19.31
N VAL A 176 1.93 -17.93 20.15
CA VAL A 176 1.47 -18.10 21.54
C VAL A 176 1.77 -16.85 22.35
N THR A 177 2.99 -16.32 22.26
CA THR A 177 3.37 -15.12 23.02
C THR A 177 2.62 -13.88 22.56
N GLY A 178 2.40 -13.71 21.26
CA GLY A 178 1.67 -12.57 20.71
C GLY A 178 0.16 -12.59 20.94
N ASN A 179 -0.45 -13.76 21.18
CA ASN A 179 -1.89 -13.88 21.39
C ASN A 179 -2.30 -14.01 22.86
N LEU A 180 -1.43 -14.53 23.73
CA LEU A 180 -1.77 -14.77 25.14
C LEU A 180 -1.33 -13.66 26.09
N PHE A 181 -0.42 -12.78 25.66
CA PHE A 181 0.17 -11.74 26.52
C PHE A 181 0.01 -10.36 25.88
N GLY A 182 -0.24 -9.33 26.69
CA GLY A 182 -0.21 -7.93 26.24
C GLY A 182 1.20 -7.45 25.92
N ASP A 183 1.33 -6.30 25.27
CA ASP A 183 2.59 -5.83 24.65
C ASP A 183 3.82 -5.87 25.58
N GLY A 184 3.69 -5.43 26.84
CA GLY A 184 4.81 -5.49 27.80
C GLY A 184 5.17 -6.90 28.28
N ALA A 185 4.19 -7.79 28.44
CA ALA A 185 4.40 -9.17 28.91
C ALA A 185 4.83 -10.13 27.79
N ARG A 186 4.49 -9.80 26.54
CA ARG A 186 4.78 -10.60 25.35
C ARG A 186 6.28 -10.85 25.17
N ASP A 187 7.09 -9.81 25.31
CA ASP A 187 8.55 -9.93 25.11
C ASP A 187 9.21 -10.69 26.24
N VAL A 188 8.79 -10.44 27.49
CA VAL A 188 9.27 -11.18 28.66
C VAL A 188 8.93 -12.67 28.53
N ALA A 189 7.69 -13.01 28.15
CA ALA A 189 7.27 -14.39 27.95
C ALA A 189 8.06 -15.07 26.83
N TYR A 190 8.28 -14.38 25.70
CA TYR A 190 9.08 -14.91 24.60
C TYR A 190 10.53 -15.18 25.01
N TRP A 191 11.20 -14.20 25.61
CA TRP A 191 12.59 -14.37 26.05
C TRP A 191 12.73 -15.46 27.11
N THR A 192 11.75 -15.59 28.01
CA THR A 192 11.74 -16.67 29.01
C THR A 192 11.72 -18.04 28.35
N ILE A 193 10.86 -18.24 27.34
CA ILE A 193 10.77 -19.51 26.60
C ILE A 193 12.10 -19.77 25.85
N VAL A 194 12.60 -18.78 25.11
CA VAL A 194 13.81 -18.93 24.28
C VAL A 194 15.05 -19.18 25.14
N LEU A 195 15.21 -18.48 26.27
CA LEU A 195 16.32 -18.70 27.20
C LEU A 195 16.24 -20.07 27.87
N ALA A 196 15.03 -20.54 28.20
CA ALA A 196 14.84 -21.90 28.73
C ALA A 196 15.24 -22.97 27.69
N VAL A 197 14.87 -22.78 26.42
CA VAL A 197 15.28 -23.67 25.31
C VAL A 197 16.81 -23.64 25.13
N LEU A 198 17.43 -22.48 25.12
CA LEU A 198 18.90 -22.36 25.03
C LEU A 198 19.61 -23.06 26.20
N GLY A 199 19.08 -22.94 27.42
CA GLY A 199 19.61 -23.67 28.57
C GLY A 199 19.54 -25.20 28.38
N LEU A 200 18.42 -25.69 27.86
CA LEU A 200 18.24 -27.10 27.50
C LEU A 200 19.21 -27.54 26.39
N ASP A 201 19.41 -26.70 25.37
CA ASP A 201 20.30 -26.96 24.24
C ASP A 201 21.75 -27.10 24.68
N LEU A 202 22.23 -26.20 25.55
CA LEU A 202 23.58 -26.27 26.09
C LEU A 202 23.79 -27.57 26.89
N GLY A 203 22.77 -27.99 27.65
CA GLY A 203 22.78 -29.28 28.36
C GLY A 203 22.83 -30.48 27.41
N LEU A 204 21.97 -30.50 26.38
CA LEU A 204 21.93 -31.57 25.38
C LEU A 204 23.21 -31.62 24.53
N ALA A 205 23.77 -30.47 24.16
CA ALA A 205 24.98 -30.38 23.36
C ALA A 205 26.23 -30.77 24.17
N ALA A 206 26.29 -30.43 25.46
CA ALA A 206 27.33 -30.91 26.38
C ALA A 206 27.27 -32.44 26.53
N ARG A 207 26.06 -33.02 26.65
CA ARG A 207 25.87 -34.48 26.67
C ARG A 207 26.25 -35.14 25.36
N TRP A 208 25.89 -34.53 24.23
CA TRP A 208 26.30 -34.98 22.90
C TRP A 208 27.83 -34.98 22.76
N ALA A 209 28.52 -33.94 23.23
CA ALA A 209 29.98 -33.85 23.21
C ALA A 209 30.64 -34.86 24.17
N ALA A 210 29.93 -35.29 25.22
CA ALA A 210 30.36 -36.37 26.11
C ALA A 210 30.19 -37.79 25.51
N GLY A 211 29.61 -37.91 24.31
CA GLY A 211 29.39 -39.19 23.63
C GLY A 211 28.03 -39.82 23.92
N ALA A 212 27.16 -39.18 24.70
CA ALA A 212 25.80 -39.67 24.88
C ALA A 212 25.00 -39.47 23.58
N ASN A 213 24.38 -40.54 23.07
CA ASN A 213 23.43 -40.46 21.97
C ASN A 213 22.04 -40.26 22.55
N PHE A 214 21.44 -39.12 22.25
CA PHE A 214 20.02 -38.87 22.50
C PHE A 214 19.36 -38.76 21.13
N SER A 215 18.90 -39.89 20.58
CA SER A 215 18.06 -39.88 19.39
C SER A 215 16.62 -40.17 19.81
N LEU A 216 15.76 -39.16 19.59
CA LEU A 216 14.33 -39.33 19.74
C LEU A 216 13.80 -40.35 18.73
N SER A 217 14.49 -40.46 17.57
CA SER A 217 14.19 -41.44 16.54
C SER A 217 14.47 -42.87 17.01
N GLU A 218 15.57 -43.15 17.69
CA GLU A 218 15.86 -44.48 18.25
C GLU A 218 14.84 -44.87 19.33
N THR A 219 14.48 -43.92 20.19
CA THR A 219 13.49 -44.16 21.26
C THR A 219 12.11 -44.46 20.68
N LEU A 220 11.69 -43.71 19.66
CA LEU A 220 10.44 -43.95 18.95
C LEU A 220 10.50 -45.19 18.07
N SER A 221 11.64 -45.48 17.44
CA SER A 221 11.90 -46.66 16.61
C SER A 221 11.78 -47.93 17.44
N ASN A 222 12.44 -47.99 18.60
CA ASN A 222 12.37 -49.14 19.49
C ASN A 222 10.94 -49.39 20.01
N ARG A 223 10.20 -48.31 20.31
CA ARG A 223 8.77 -48.42 20.69
C ARG A 223 7.86 -48.80 19.52
N THR A 224 8.17 -48.37 18.30
CA THR A 224 7.36 -48.66 17.11
C THR A 224 7.67 -50.02 16.50
N ALA A 225 8.90 -50.52 16.61
CA ALA A 225 9.27 -51.89 16.26
C ALA A 225 8.43 -52.91 17.04
N GLY A 226 8.21 -52.68 18.35
CA GLY A 226 7.31 -53.50 19.16
C GLY A 226 5.83 -53.42 18.76
N ARG A 227 5.37 -52.29 18.22
CA ARG A 227 3.98 -52.11 17.73
C ARG A 227 3.78 -52.55 16.29
N ALA A 228 4.83 -52.55 15.46
CA ALA A 228 4.78 -53.01 14.07
C ALA A 228 4.38 -54.48 13.97
N ALA A 229 4.77 -55.30 14.94
CA ALA A 229 4.31 -56.68 15.09
C ALA A 229 2.78 -56.82 15.20
N ARG A 230 2.07 -55.80 15.71
CA ARG A 230 0.61 -55.80 15.89
C ARG A 230 -0.17 -55.17 14.73
N ARG A 231 0.50 -54.47 13.80
CA ARG A 231 -0.13 -53.76 12.66
C ARG A 231 -0.32 -54.64 11.41
N SER A 232 -0.21 -55.96 11.55
CA SER A 232 -0.14 -56.95 10.45
C SER A 232 -1.41 -57.14 9.62
N ARG A 233 -2.59 -56.68 10.09
CA ARG A 233 -3.85 -56.87 9.32
C ARG A 233 -3.98 -55.93 8.12
N TRP A 234 -3.69 -54.64 8.30
CA TRP A 234 -3.74 -53.64 7.21
C TRP A 234 -2.61 -53.84 6.19
N LEU A 235 -1.39 -54.12 6.68
CA LEU A 235 -0.26 -54.50 5.82
C LEU A 235 -0.54 -55.80 5.06
N GLY A 236 -1.22 -56.77 5.69
CA GLY A 236 -1.66 -58.01 5.04
C GLY A 236 -2.68 -57.77 3.92
N LEU A 237 -3.66 -56.88 4.13
CA LEU A 237 -4.62 -56.50 3.08
C LEU A 237 -3.92 -55.85 1.88
N LEU A 238 -3.01 -54.91 2.15
CA LEU A 238 -2.25 -54.21 1.13
C LEU A 238 -1.23 -55.12 0.42
N GLN A 239 -0.58 -56.04 1.13
CA GLN A 239 0.27 -57.07 0.51
C GLN A 239 -0.54 -58.00 -0.38
N ARG A 240 -1.77 -58.39 0.02
CA ARG A 240 -2.66 -59.21 -0.83
C ARG A 240 -3.11 -58.47 -2.08
N LEU A 241 -3.44 -57.19 -1.97
CA LEU A 241 -3.76 -56.35 -3.12
C LEU A 241 -2.55 -56.16 -4.04
N ALA A 242 -1.35 -55.96 -3.47
CA ALA A 242 -0.11 -55.85 -4.23
C ALA A 242 0.31 -57.18 -4.89
N ALA A 243 -0.04 -58.34 -4.33
CA ALA A 243 0.34 -59.65 -4.85
C ALA A 243 -0.42 -60.04 -6.15
N ARG A 244 -1.60 -59.46 -6.41
CA ARG A 244 -2.48 -59.85 -7.53
C ARG A 244 -2.15 -59.21 -8.89
N GLY A 245 -1.15 -58.33 -8.98
CA GLY A 245 -0.77 -57.65 -10.23
C GLY A 245 0.39 -58.28 -11.01
N MET A 246 0.58 -57.90 -12.27
CA MET A 246 1.83 -58.13 -13.01
C MET A 246 3.01 -57.46 -12.29
N PRO A 247 4.26 -57.98 -12.38
CA PRO A 247 5.42 -57.43 -11.66
C PRO A 247 5.60 -55.92 -11.80
N ALA A 248 5.35 -55.37 -13.00
CA ALA A 248 5.42 -53.94 -13.27
C ALA A 248 4.35 -53.11 -12.53
N SER A 249 3.11 -53.61 -12.41
CA SER A 249 2.07 -52.94 -11.64
C SER A 249 2.31 -53.05 -10.13
N ARG A 250 2.92 -54.15 -9.66
CA ARG A 250 3.36 -54.27 -8.26
C ARG A 250 4.42 -53.24 -7.91
N ALA A 251 5.42 -53.05 -8.78
CA ALA A 251 6.47 -52.06 -8.54
C ALA A 251 5.91 -50.63 -8.50
N THR A 252 4.98 -50.31 -9.41
CA THR A 252 4.31 -49.01 -9.46
C THR A 252 3.43 -48.79 -8.21
N GLY A 253 2.67 -49.81 -7.81
CA GLY A 253 1.85 -49.76 -6.60
C GLY A 253 2.67 -49.65 -5.31
N ALA A 254 3.79 -50.37 -5.22
CA ALA A 254 4.72 -50.28 -4.10
C ALA A 254 5.38 -48.89 -4.02
N LEU A 255 5.76 -48.31 -5.16
CA LEU A 255 6.28 -46.95 -5.24
C LEU A 255 5.22 -45.94 -4.80
N LEU A 256 4.01 -46.00 -5.37
CA LEU A 256 2.91 -45.11 -4.99
C LEU A 256 2.62 -45.19 -3.49
N TRP A 257 2.56 -46.40 -2.92
CA TRP A 257 2.36 -46.60 -1.49
C TRP A 257 3.48 -45.97 -0.65
N ARG A 258 4.73 -46.13 -1.09
CA ARG A 258 5.89 -45.53 -0.41
C ARG A 258 5.78 -44.01 -0.42
N GLU A 259 5.46 -43.40 -1.57
CA GLU A 259 5.30 -41.94 -1.68
C GLU A 259 4.12 -41.45 -0.83
N LEU A 260 2.96 -42.12 -0.87
CA LEU A 260 1.81 -41.81 -0.03
C LEU A 260 2.17 -41.85 1.47
N ARG A 261 2.93 -42.86 1.91
CA ARG A 261 3.39 -42.94 3.30
C ARG A 261 4.36 -41.82 3.65
N SER A 262 5.21 -41.39 2.71
CA SER A 262 6.15 -40.28 2.91
C SER A 262 5.44 -38.92 2.97
N ILE A 263 4.29 -38.79 2.31
CA ILE A 263 3.46 -37.58 2.33
C ILE A 263 2.80 -37.35 3.69
N VAL A 264 2.38 -38.40 4.41
CA VAL A 264 1.67 -38.24 5.69
C VAL A 264 2.43 -37.36 6.71
N PRO A 265 3.70 -37.64 7.07
CA PRO A 265 4.41 -36.78 8.01
C PRO A 265 4.63 -35.37 7.47
N PHE A 266 4.82 -35.23 6.15
CA PHE A 266 4.89 -33.93 5.50
C PHE A 266 3.59 -33.16 5.66
N LEU A 267 2.45 -33.75 5.30
CA LEU A 267 1.13 -33.12 5.44
C LEU A 267 0.85 -32.73 6.88
N LEU A 268 1.18 -33.56 7.87
CA LEU A 268 0.99 -33.21 9.27
C LEU A 268 1.84 -32.01 9.69
N GLY A 269 3.14 -32.03 9.37
CA GLY A 269 4.05 -30.93 9.71
C GLY A 269 3.69 -29.63 8.98
N PHE A 270 3.48 -29.69 7.67
CA PHE A 270 3.10 -28.53 6.87
C PHE A 270 1.69 -28.04 7.16
N SER A 271 0.75 -28.92 7.55
CA SER A 271 -0.58 -28.47 7.97
C SER A 271 -0.55 -27.78 9.32
N LEU A 272 0.29 -28.25 10.25
CA LEU A 272 0.50 -27.54 11.52
C LEU A 272 1.13 -26.17 11.26
N LEU A 273 2.15 -26.10 10.40
CA LEU A 273 2.76 -24.83 9.99
C LEU A 273 1.71 -23.91 9.34
N GLY A 274 0.93 -24.44 8.39
CA GLY A 274 -0.12 -23.71 7.69
C GLY A 274 -1.20 -23.19 8.63
N PHE A 275 -1.60 -23.99 9.62
CA PHE A 275 -2.56 -23.57 10.62
C PHE A 275 -2.01 -22.42 11.47
N LEU A 276 -0.76 -22.51 11.90
CA LEU A 276 -0.10 -21.44 12.66
C LEU A 276 0.04 -20.16 11.80
N THR A 277 0.48 -20.28 10.55
CA THR A 277 0.64 -19.11 9.68
C THR A 277 -0.70 -18.48 9.30
N VAL A 278 -1.68 -19.29 8.90
CA VAL A 278 -2.98 -18.81 8.39
C VAL A 278 -3.89 -18.35 9.52
N VAL A 279 -4.11 -19.16 10.55
CA VAL A 279 -5.08 -18.84 11.60
C VAL A 279 -4.48 -17.86 12.62
N VAL A 280 -3.22 -18.05 12.99
CA VAL A 280 -2.60 -17.20 14.02
C VAL A 280 -1.97 -15.94 13.43
N GLY A 281 -1.39 -16.02 12.23
CA GLY A 281 -0.83 -14.87 11.53
C GLY A 281 -1.86 -13.81 11.14
N MET A 282 -3.13 -14.19 10.91
CA MET A 282 -4.23 -13.23 10.64
C MET A 282 -4.47 -12.21 11.75
N ARG A 283 -4.14 -12.55 13.01
CA ARG A 283 -4.32 -11.63 14.15
C ARG A 283 -3.19 -10.61 14.28
N TRP A 284 -2.17 -10.70 13.44
CA TRP A 284 -1.07 -9.76 13.48
C TRP A 284 -1.46 -8.51 12.67
N GLU A 285 -1.74 -7.41 13.36
CA GLU A 285 -2.19 -6.14 12.77
C GLU A 285 -1.15 -5.50 11.81
N GLY A 286 0.10 -5.98 11.80
CA GLY A 286 1.23 -5.40 11.05
C GLY A 286 1.30 -5.69 9.55
N GLY A 287 0.22 -6.12 8.90
CA GLY A 287 0.13 -6.15 7.42
C GLY A 287 1.00 -7.17 6.67
N ILE A 288 1.95 -7.87 7.31
CA ILE A 288 2.80 -8.86 6.62
C ILE A 288 1.94 -10.08 6.22
N PRO A 289 1.79 -10.38 4.91
CA PRO A 289 0.93 -11.46 4.45
C PRO A 289 1.62 -12.82 4.57
N PHE A 290 1.87 -13.29 5.80
CA PHE A 290 2.48 -14.61 6.07
C PHE A 290 1.73 -15.75 5.39
N ASN A 291 0.40 -15.64 5.26
CA ASN A 291 -0.45 -16.59 4.54
C ASN A 291 -0.01 -16.72 3.09
N GLY A 292 0.39 -15.61 2.47
CA GLY A 292 0.94 -15.57 1.13
C GLY A 292 2.20 -16.37 0.99
N LEU A 293 3.20 -16.03 1.80
CA LEU A 293 4.47 -16.76 1.83
C LEU A 293 4.23 -18.25 2.00
N PHE A 294 3.30 -18.64 2.87
CA PHE A 294 2.92 -20.04 3.03
C PHE A 294 2.33 -20.65 1.75
N PHE A 295 1.41 -19.97 1.06
CA PHE A 295 0.88 -20.43 -0.24
C PHE A 295 1.95 -20.50 -1.34
N TYR A 296 2.97 -19.64 -1.32
CA TYR A 296 4.14 -19.73 -2.20
C TYR A 296 5.04 -20.92 -1.84
N LEU A 297 5.21 -21.22 -0.55
CA LEU A 297 6.08 -22.30 -0.07
C LEU A 297 5.51 -23.71 -0.33
N ILE A 298 4.19 -23.90 -0.31
CA ILE A 298 3.57 -25.22 -0.58
C ILE A 298 4.02 -25.83 -1.91
N PRO A 299 3.82 -25.19 -3.07
CA PRO A 299 4.21 -25.77 -4.35
C PRO A 299 5.71 -26.04 -4.43
N ILE A 300 6.55 -25.12 -3.92
CA ILE A 300 8.01 -25.28 -3.90
C ILE A 300 8.40 -26.52 -3.08
N ALA A 301 7.86 -26.64 -1.86
CA ALA A 301 8.16 -27.75 -0.97
C ALA A 301 7.67 -29.08 -1.56
N CYS A 302 6.47 -29.13 -2.14
CA CYS A 302 5.95 -30.32 -2.79
C CYS A 302 6.77 -30.71 -4.03
N GLY A 303 7.13 -29.74 -4.87
CA GLY A 303 7.98 -29.96 -6.05
C GLY A 303 9.37 -30.46 -5.65
N PHE A 304 9.94 -29.85 -4.60
CA PHE A 304 11.21 -30.26 -4.05
C PHE A 304 11.17 -31.69 -3.49
N MET A 305 10.15 -32.03 -2.70
CA MET A 305 10.00 -33.36 -2.11
C MET A 305 9.75 -34.46 -3.16
N ALA A 306 9.18 -34.10 -4.32
CA ALA A 306 9.01 -35.01 -5.44
C ALA A 306 10.35 -35.58 -5.95
N GLY A 307 11.44 -34.81 -5.87
CA GLY A 307 12.77 -35.24 -6.32
C GLY A 307 13.80 -35.45 -5.20
N GLY A 308 13.72 -34.68 -4.10
CA GLY A 308 14.80 -34.59 -3.11
C GLY A 308 14.91 -35.78 -2.17
N SER A 309 13.77 -36.42 -1.86
CA SER A 309 13.70 -37.46 -0.82
C SER A 309 14.53 -38.71 -1.12
N ASP A 310 14.72 -39.10 -2.39
CA ASP A 310 15.56 -40.26 -2.71
C ASP A 310 16.95 -39.95 -3.30
N GLN A 311 17.33 -38.67 -3.45
CA GLN A 311 18.71 -38.34 -3.87
C GLN A 311 19.74 -38.72 -2.82
N GLY A 312 19.49 -38.35 -1.56
CA GLY A 312 20.46 -38.59 -0.48
C GLY A 312 20.64 -40.06 -0.12
N ARG A 313 19.81 -40.97 -0.65
CA ARG A 313 19.83 -42.39 -0.29
C ARG A 313 20.09 -43.33 -1.47
N HIS A 314 20.30 -42.78 -2.68
CA HIS A 314 20.47 -43.57 -3.90
C HIS A 314 19.36 -44.62 -4.15
N THR A 315 18.17 -44.48 -3.53
CA THR A 315 17.09 -45.49 -3.58
C THR A 315 16.57 -45.69 -5.01
N TYR A 316 16.75 -44.68 -5.83
CA TYR A 316 16.43 -44.66 -7.25
C TYR A 316 17.18 -45.72 -8.05
N ARG A 317 18.49 -45.85 -7.81
CA ARG A 317 19.33 -46.83 -8.47
C ARG A 317 18.82 -48.24 -8.19
N PHE A 318 18.45 -48.49 -6.93
CA PHE A 318 17.83 -49.75 -6.55
C PHE A 318 16.53 -50.05 -7.33
N LEU A 319 15.67 -49.06 -7.55
CA LEU A 319 14.42 -49.26 -8.32
C LEU A 319 14.67 -49.48 -9.81
N THR A 320 15.65 -48.77 -10.40
CA THR A 320 16.03 -48.98 -11.80
C THR A 320 16.70 -50.33 -12.01
N ASP A 321 17.53 -50.78 -11.06
CA ASP A 321 18.15 -52.11 -11.08
C ASP A 321 17.12 -53.24 -10.99
N ARG A 322 15.91 -52.94 -10.49
CA ARG A 322 14.74 -53.85 -10.47
C ARG A 322 13.84 -53.73 -11.70
N GLY A 323 14.28 -53.03 -12.75
CA GLY A 323 13.58 -52.91 -14.03
C GLY A 323 12.44 -51.90 -14.04
N VAL A 324 12.33 -51.02 -13.04
CA VAL A 324 11.34 -49.93 -13.06
C VAL A 324 11.88 -48.80 -13.92
N SER A 325 11.14 -48.42 -14.97
CA SER A 325 11.61 -47.35 -15.86
C SER A 325 11.70 -46.00 -15.13
N PRO A 326 12.74 -45.20 -15.39
CA PRO A 326 12.90 -43.84 -14.87
C PRO A 326 11.64 -42.97 -14.97
N TYR A 327 11.03 -42.99 -16.15
CA TYR A 327 9.82 -42.22 -16.45
C TYR A 327 8.65 -42.62 -15.56
N ARG A 328 8.44 -43.92 -15.29
CA ARG A 328 7.36 -44.36 -14.38
C ARG A 328 7.62 -43.88 -12.95
N ILE A 329 8.87 -43.94 -12.49
CA ILE A 329 9.24 -43.43 -11.16
C ILE A 329 8.92 -41.93 -11.06
N TRP A 330 9.33 -41.16 -12.07
CA TRP A 330 9.08 -39.73 -12.17
C TRP A 330 7.59 -39.40 -12.20
N THR A 331 6.79 -40.08 -13.02
CA THR A 331 5.33 -39.83 -13.13
C THR A 331 4.61 -40.09 -11.82
N VAL A 332 4.89 -41.21 -11.14
CA VAL A 332 4.26 -41.52 -9.85
C VAL A 332 4.59 -40.46 -8.82
N LYS A 333 5.85 -40.02 -8.75
CA LYS A 333 6.29 -38.99 -7.80
C LYS A 333 5.64 -37.64 -8.07
N ILE A 334 5.67 -37.14 -9.29
CA ILE A 334 4.99 -35.88 -9.61
C ILE A 334 3.52 -35.99 -9.28
N ALA A 335 2.82 -37.00 -9.77
CA ALA A 335 1.38 -37.10 -9.55
C ALA A 335 1.03 -37.08 -8.05
N THR A 336 1.79 -37.83 -7.24
CA THR A 336 1.55 -37.95 -5.80
C THR A 336 1.82 -36.64 -5.06
N TRP A 337 2.95 -35.98 -5.34
CA TRP A 337 3.34 -34.74 -4.67
C TRP A 337 2.60 -33.49 -5.20
N LEU A 338 2.26 -33.47 -6.48
CA LEU A 338 1.43 -32.43 -7.09
C LEU A 338 0.02 -32.45 -6.50
N LEU A 339 -0.60 -33.63 -6.41
CA LEU A 339 -1.92 -33.79 -5.79
C LEU A 339 -1.89 -33.41 -4.31
N ALA A 340 -0.85 -33.79 -3.57
CA ALA A 340 -0.69 -33.39 -2.18
C ALA A 340 -0.58 -31.86 -2.03
N GLY A 341 0.20 -31.20 -2.89
CA GLY A 341 0.33 -29.74 -2.89
C GLY A 341 -1.00 -29.03 -3.21
N ILE A 342 -1.73 -29.51 -4.22
CA ILE A 342 -3.05 -28.96 -4.58
C ILE A 342 -4.03 -29.13 -3.42
N ALA A 343 -4.09 -30.32 -2.83
CA ALA A 343 -4.98 -30.60 -1.69
C ALA A 343 -4.65 -29.73 -0.48
N LEU A 344 -3.36 -29.54 -0.17
CA LEU A 344 -2.92 -28.69 0.93
C LEU A 344 -3.26 -27.21 0.67
N THR A 345 -3.02 -26.73 -0.55
CA THR A 345 -3.36 -25.36 -0.96
C THR A 345 -4.86 -25.11 -0.86
N ALA A 346 -5.68 -26.05 -1.36
CA ALA A 346 -7.14 -25.96 -1.29
C ALA A 346 -7.65 -25.96 0.16
N LEU A 347 -7.09 -26.82 1.01
CA LEU A 347 -7.41 -26.87 2.44
C LEU A 347 -7.13 -25.54 3.12
N PHE A 348 -5.94 -24.96 2.91
CA PHE A 348 -5.59 -23.69 3.57
C PHE A 348 -6.29 -22.47 2.97
N ALA A 349 -6.62 -22.50 1.68
CA ALA A 349 -7.48 -21.48 1.09
C ALA A 349 -8.88 -21.51 1.71
N LEU A 350 -9.42 -22.70 2.00
CA LEU A 350 -10.69 -22.86 2.71
C LEU A 350 -10.59 -22.39 4.16
N VAL A 351 -9.53 -22.76 4.89
CA VAL A 351 -9.29 -22.29 6.26
C VAL A 351 -9.16 -20.77 6.31
N ASP A 352 -8.44 -20.17 5.35
CA ASP A 352 -8.29 -18.72 5.23
C ASP A 352 -9.63 -18.02 4.98
N ALA A 353 -10.45 -18.55 4.07
CA ALA A 353 -11.79 -18.04 3.80
C ALA A 353 -12.73 -18.13 5.02
N VAL A 354 -12.69 -19.25 5.75
CA VAL A 354 -13.51 -19.46 6.95
C VAL A 354 -13.06 -18.55 8.10
N ALA A 355 -11.75 -18.47 8.36
CA ALA A 355 -11.21 -17.69 9.47
C ALA A 355 -11.43 -16.18 9.30
N ASN A 356 -11.37 -15.67 8.06
CA ASN A 356 -11.60 -14.25 7.77
C ASN A 356 -13.08 -13.85 7.71
N GLY A 357 -14.02 -14.80 7.85
CA GLY A 357 -15.47 -14.53 7.75
C GLY A 357 -15.90 -13.92 6.41
N ARG A 358 -15.02 -13.97 5.41
CA ARG A 358 -15.24 -13.44 4.07
C ARG A 358 -14.83 -14.54 3.08
N PRO A 359 -15.72 -14.97 2.18
CA PRO A 359 -15.42 -15.98 1.16
C PRO A 359 -14.48 -15.45 0.07
N ASP A 360 -13.76 -14.35 0.33
CA ASP A 360 -12.81 -13.75 -0.59
C ASP A 360 -11.40 -14.01 -0.07
N PRO A 361 -10.89 -15.26 -0.20
CA PRO A 361 -9.56 -15.62 0.23
C PRO A 361 -8.57 -14.75 -0.55
N TYR A 362 -7.39 -14.54 0.02
CA TYR A 362 -6.09 -14.15 -0.59
C TYR A 362 -6.04 -13.57 -2.02
N GLY A 363 -6.73 -14.20 -2.97
CA GLY A 363 -7.09 -13.69 -4.29
C GLY A 363 -7.59 -12.25 -4.35
N ARG A 364 -8.46 -11.74 -3.46
CA ARG A 364 -8.90 -10.32 -3.56
C ARG A 364 -7.80 -9.33 -3.22
N ARG A 365 -7.00 -9.58 -2.18
CA ARG A 365 -5.85 -8.72 -1.85
C ARG A 365 -4.80 -8.76 -2.96
N THR A 366 -4.51 -9.96 -3.47
CA THR A 366 -3.59 -10.13 -4.60
C THR A 366 -4.14 -9.45 -5.86
N LEU A 367 -5.45 -9.51 -6.10
CA LEU A 367 -6.13 -8.80 -7.18
C LEU A 367 -6.05 -7.31 -7.01
N ASN A 368 -6.32 -6.79 -5.82
CA ASN A 368 -6.25 -5.36 -5.56
C ASN A 368 -4.82 -4.87 -5.79
N LEU A 369 -3.82 -5.60 -5.31
CA LEU A 369 -2.41 -5.29 -5.57
C LEU A 369 -2.07 -5.37 -7.06
N LEU A 370 -2.51 -6.41 -7.78
CA LEU A 370 -2.26 -6.54 -9.22
C LEU A 370 -3.00 -5.48 -10.03
N ALA A 371 -4.22 -5.13 -9.65
CA ALA A 371 -5.03 -4.10 -10.27
C ALA A 371 -4.42 -2.72 -10.02
N GLU A 372 -3.96 -2.45 -8.80
CA GLU A 372 -3.26 -1.23 -8.40
C GLU A 372 -1.94 -1.08 -9.16
N ILE A 373 -1.11 -2.14 -9.22
CA ILE A 373 0.12 -2.15 -10.02
C ILE A 373 -0.20 -1.91 -11.50
N ARG A 374 -1.21 -2.60 -12.05
CA ARG A 374 -1.60 -2.46 -13.46
C ARG A 374 -2.10 -1.04 -13.76
N GLN A 375 -2.94 -0.47 -12.90
CA GLN A 375 -3.48 0.88 -13.05
C GLN A 375 -2.38 1.94 -12.92
N ASN A 376 -1.50 1.82 -11.93
CA ASN A 376 -0.36 2.73 -11.75
C ASN A 376 0.55 2.74 -12.99
N ILE A 377 0.70 1.61 -13.67
CA ILE A 377 1.52 1.51 -14.89
C ILE A 377 0.79 2.02 -16.13
N GLN A 378 -0.50 1.71 -16.28
CA GLN A 378 -1.27 2.04 -17.49
C GLN A 378 -1.74 3.50 -17.52
N ALA A 379 -2.12 4.04 -16.36
CA ALA A 379 -2.68 5.38 -16.24
C ALA A 379 -2.22 6.00 -14.90
N PRO A 380 -0.97 6.48 -14.83
CA PRO A 380 -0.47 7.10 -13.61
C PRO A 380 -1.37 8.27 -13.22
N GLY A 381 -2.02 8.15 -12.06
CA GLY A 381 -2.99 9.13 -11.54
C GLY A 381 -4.47 8.74 -11.65
N SER A 382 -4.83 7.60 -12.24
CA SER A 382 -6.22 7.11 -12.19
C SER A 382 -6.57 6.65 -10.77
N GLU A 383 -7.70 7.11 -10.21
CA GLU A 383 -8.18 6.63 -8.91
C GLU A 383 -8.41 5.10 -8.97
N PRO A 384 -7.97 4.32 -7.96
CA PRO A 384 -8.24 2.89 -7.91
C PRO A 384 -9.76 2.65 -7.96
N PRO A 385 -10.22 1.53 -8.55
CA PRO A 385 -11.64 1.30 -8.73
C PRO A 385 -12.27 1.21 -7.33
N PRO A 386 -13.44 1.83 -7.13
CA PRO A 386 -13.99 2.01 -5.80
C PRO A 386 -14.15 0.67 -5.08
N PRO A 387 -13.83 0.61 -3.77
CA PRO A 387 -13.91 -0.62 -3.00
C PRO A 387 -15.34 -1.15 -2.98
N GLY A 388 -15.59 -2.23 -3.72
CA GLY A 388 -16.92 -2.84 -3.83
C GLY A 388 -17.29 -3.25 -5.24
N GLU A 389 -16.65 -2.66 -6.26
CA GLU A 389 -16.89 -3.05 -7.63
C GLU A 389 -16.39 -4.48 -7.86
N SER A 390 -17.27 -5.33 -8.40
CA SER A 390 -16.89 -6.72 -8.63
C SER A 390 -15.86 -6.77 -9.75
N PRO A 391 -14.74 -7.49 -9.58
CA PRO A 391 -13.75 -7.62 -10.65
C PRO A 391 -14.43 -8.10 -11.94
N SER A 392 -14.13 -7.41 -13.05
CA SER A 392 -14.63 -7.76 -14.39
C SER A 392 -14.36 -9.24 -14.69
N VAL A 393 -15.15 -9.85 -15.58
CA VAL A 393 -14.96 -11.27 -15.96
C VAL A 393 -13.53 -11.52 -16.44
N GLU A 394 -12.97 -10.58 -17.20
CA GLU A 394 -11.59 -10.62 -17.68
C GLU A 394 -10.56 -10.64 -16.55
N SER A 395 -10.71 -9.78 -15.53
CA SER A 395 -9.81 -9.76 -14.37
C SER A 395 -9.86 -11.05 -13.56
N ARG A 396 -11.03 -11.70 -13.45
CA ARG A 396 -11.18 -13.02 -12.80
C ARG A 396 -10.49 -14.14 -13.59
N VAL A 397 -10.56 -14.10 -14.92
CA VAL A 397 -9.86 -15.07 -15.78
C VAL A 397 -8.35 -14.88 -15.65
N LEU A 398 -7.86 -13.63 -15.74
CA LEU A 398 -6.45 -13.29 -15.55
C LEU A 398 -5.94 -13.77 -14.17
N GLN A 399 -6.71 -13.54 -13.12
CA GLN A 399 -6.40 -13.98 -11.76
C GLN A 399 -6.23 -15.50 -11.66
N ARG A 400 -7.18 -16.27 -12.21
CA ARG A 400 -7.11 -17.73 -12.19
C ARG A 400 -5.87 -18.23 -12.92
N HIS A 401 -5.55 -17.64 -14.08
CA HIS A 401 -4.34 -17.96 -14.82
C HIS A 401 -3.08 -17.57 -14.04
N PHE A 402 -3.05 -16.41 -13.39
CA PHE A 402 -1.94 -15.97 -12.57
C PHE A 402 -1.67 -16.93 -11.42
N ILE A 403 -2.70 -17.25 -10.61
CA ILE A 403 -2.56 -18.16 -9.48
C ILE A 403 -2.14 -19.55 -9.95
N ALA A 404 -2.82 -20.11 -10.96
CA ALA A 404 -2.52 -21.45 -11.44
C ALA A 404 -1.12 -21.57 -12.06
N SER A 405 -0.73 -20.63 -12.92
CA SER A 405 0.58 -20.65 -13.58
C SER A 405 1.71 -20.38 -12.61
N THR A 406 1.54 -19.43 -11.68
CA THR A 406 2.51 -19.16 -10.61
C THR A 406 2.69 -20.41 -9.75
N TRP A 407 1.61 -21.01 -9.26
CA TRP A 407 1.67 -22.21 -8.43
C TRP A 407 2.38 -23.38 -9.13
N MET A 408 2.06 -23.62 -10.40
CA MET A 408 2.71 -24.67 -11.20
C MET A 408 4.19 -24.38 -11.47
N LEU A 409 4.54 -23.14 -11.79
CA LEU A 409 5.94 -22.74 -11.98
C LEU A 409 6.76 -22.94 -10.70
N LEU A 410 6.21 -22.58 -9.54
CA LEU A 410 6.84 -22.77 -8.25
C LEU A 410 7.08 -24.25 -7.93
N PHE A 411 6.13 -25.11 -8.29
CA PHE A 411 6.29 -26.56 -8.17
C PHE A 411 7.43 -27.06 -9.05
N VAL A 412 7.47 -26.61 -10.32
CA VAL A 412 8.54 -26.94 -11.27
C VAL A 412 9.90 -26.45 -10.76
N VAL A 413 9.98 -25.25 -10.20
CA VAL A 413 11.21 -24.68 -9.61
C VAL A 413 11.70 -25.53 -8.45
N GLY A 414 10.81 -25.89 -7.51
CA GLY A 414 11.16 -26.78 -6.40
C GLY A 414 11.70 -28.11 -6.92
N GLN A 415 11.08 -28.66 -7.96
CA GLN A 415 11.49 -29.92 -8.56
C GLN A 415 12.87 -29.83 -9.24
N LEU A 416 13.10 -28.78 -10.03
CA LEU A 416 14.40 -28.51 -10.66
C LEU A 416 15.50 -28.32 -9.64
N ALA A 417 15.21 -27.58 -8.57
CA ALA A 417 16.16 -27.34 -7.49
C ALA A 417 16.52 -28.63 -6.75
N ALA A 418 15.55 -29.54 -6.57
CA ALA A 418 15.85 -30.89 -6.12
C ALA A 418 16.78 -31.59 -7.12
N PHE A 419 16.43 -31.70 -8.41
CA PHE A 419 17.24 -32.41 -9.41
C PHE A 419 18.68 -31.90 -9.57
N TRP A 420 18.92 -30.60 -9.40
CA TRP A 420 20.25 -30.02 -9.54
C TRP A 420 21.14 -30.15 -8.31
N HIS A 421 20.57 -30.21 -7.11
CA HIS A 421 21.34 -30.18 -5.88
C HIS A 421 21.12 -31.43 -5.03
N GLN A 422 22.17 -32.26 -4.94
CA GLN A 422 22.15 -33.47 -4.12
C GLN A 422 21.96 -33.23 -2.63
N LYS A 423 22.46 -32.09 -2.13
CA LYS A 423 22.29 -31.69 -0.73
C LYS A 423 20.90 -31.07 -0.56
N PRO A 424 20.00 -31.68 0.24
CA PRO A 424 18.62 -31.22 0.28
C PRO A 424 18.47 -29.77 0.73
N VAL A 425 19.29 -29.33 1.67
CA VAL A 425 19.24 -27.95 2.19
C VAL A 425 19.63 -26.92 1.13
N VAL A 426 20.65 -27.22 0.32
CA VAL A 426 21.08 -26.33 -0.77
C VAL A 426 20.01 -26.27 -1.84
N GLY A 427 19.43 -27.43 -2.22
CA GLY A 427 18.33 -27.47 -3.18
C GLY A 427 17.08 -26.72 -2.69
N ALA A 428 16.73 -26.84 -1.42
CA ALA A 428 15.63 -26.08 -0.83
C ALA A 428 15.90 -24.56 -0.87
N ALA A 429 17.10 -24.12 -0.47
CA ALA A 429 17.48 -22.71 -0.51
C ALA A 429 17.47 -22.14 -1.93
N VAL A 430 18.02 -22.87 -2.90
CA VAL A 430 17.99 -22.49 -4.33
C VAL A 430 16.57 -22.46 -4.87
N GLY A 431 15.73 -23.43 -4.51
CA GLY A 431 14.32 -23.46 -4.91
C GLY A 431 13.55 -22.26 -4.39
N VAL A 432 13.78 -21.85 -3.14
CA VAL A 432 13.19 -20.63 -2.57
C VAL A 432 13.74 -19.39 -3.27
N GLY A 433 15.05 -19.28 -3.51
CA GLY A 433 15.62 -18.12 -4.22
C GLY A 433 15.06 -17.96 -5.64
N LEU A 434 15.00 -19.06 -6.40
CA LEU A 434 14.42 -19.08 -7.74
C LEU A 434 12.91 -18.81 -7.74
N SER A 435 12.19 -19.18 -6.68
CA SER A 435 10.76 -18.90 -6.56
C SER A 435 10.44 -17.42 -6.59
N PHE A 436 11.26 -16.61 -5.91
CA PHE A 436 11.10 -15.17 -5.89
C PHE A 436 11.34 -14.57 -7.28
N LEU A 437 12.36 -15.06 -8.01
CA LEU A 437 12.60 -14.64 -9.39
C LEU A 437 11.45 -15.01 -10.34
N VAL A 438 10.85 -16.17 -10.12
CA VAL A 438 9.68 -16.58 -10.91
C VAL A 438 8.46 -15.75 -10.57
N SER A 439 8.21 -15.47 -9.28
CA SER A 439 7.14 -14.56 -8.86
C SER A 439 7.35 -13.15 -9.43
N ALA A 440 8.58 -12.61 -9.36
CA ALA A 440 8.98 -11.35 -9.98
C ALA A 440 8.61 -11.28 -11.45
N TRP A 441 8.99 -12.33 -12.17
CA TRP A 441 8.73 -12.48 -13.58
C TRP A 441 7.23 -12.50 -13.87
N GLN A 442 6.44 -13.26 -13.08
CA GLN A 442 4.98 -13.26 -13.20
C GLN A 442 4.38 -11.87 -12.97
N PHE A 443 4.83 -11.15 -11.94
CA PHE A 443 4.37 -9.78 -11.68
C PHE A 443 4.73 -8.85 -12.85
N THR A 444 5.95 -8.95 -13.39
CA THR A 444 6.41 -8.14 -14.54
C THR A 444 5.58 -8.44 -15.79
N LEU A 445 5.20 -9.70 -16.01
CA LEU A 445 4.34 -10.08 -17.13
C LEU A 445 2.93 -9.49 -16.99
N VAL A 446 2.32 -9.55 -15.80
CA VAL A 446 1.00 -8.95 -15.57
C VAL A 446 1.07 -7.42 -15.69
N ALA A 447 2.09 -6.81 -15.10
CA ALA A 447 2.36 -5.38 -15.19
C ALA A 447 2.57 -4.89 -16.63
N GLY A 448 3.17 -5.72 -17.49
CA GLY A 448 3.39 -5.42 -18.90
C GLY A 448 2.25 -5.85 -19.84
N ASP A 449 1.08 -6.24 -19.31
CA ASP A 449 -0.07 -6.80 -20.06
C ASP A 449 0.28 -7.98 -20.96
N VAL A 450 1.31 -8.76 -20.61
CA VAL A 450 1.70 -9.94 -21.40
C VAL A 450 0.80 -11.11 -21.02
N PRO A 451 0.09 -11.75 -21.97
CA PRO A 451 -0.78 -12.88 -21.68
C PRO A 451 -0.01 -14.03 -21.02
N LEU A 452 -0.39 -14.36 -19.78
CA LEU A 452 0.22 -15.46 -19.02
C LEU A 452 0.14 -16.84 -19.73
N PRO A 453 -0.89 -17.17 -20.52
CA PRO A 453 -0.88 -18.37 -21.38
C PRO A 453 0.28 -18.43 -22.37
N LEU A 454 0.77 -17.29 -22.86
CA LEU A 454 1.86 -17.22 -23.82
C LEU A 454 3.25 -17.19 -23.16
N ALA A 455 3.34 -16.68 -21.93
CA ALA A 455 4.62 -16.51 -21.26
C ALA A 455 4.89 -17.54 -20.14
N SER A 456 3.91 -17.83 -19.29
CA SER A 456 4.09 -18.63 -18.08
C SER A 456 3.91 -20.13 -18.32
N TRP A 457 2.85 -20.51 -19.05
CA TRP A 457 2.53 -21.91 -19.31
C TRP A 457 3.57 -22.67 -20.16
N PRO A 458 4.20 -22.04 -21.18
CA PRO A 458 5.30 -22.70 -21.89
C PRO A 458 6.48 -23.02 -20.97
N LEU A 459 6.77 -22.18 -19.97
CA LEU A 459 7.81 -22.46 -18.98
C LEU A 459 7.43 -23.60 -18.04
N VAL A 460 6.15 -23.71 -17.63
CA VAL A 460 5.65 -24.87 -16.87
C VAL A 460 5.85 -26.15 -17.68
N ALA A 461 5.36 -26.17 -18.93
CA ALA A 461 5.45 -27.33 -19.80
C ALA A 461 6.91 -27.71 -20.07
N ALA A 462 7.75 -26.73 -20.37
CA ALA A 462 9.17 -26.95 -20.63
C ALA A 462 9.91 -27.44 -19.39
N GLY A 463 9.63 -26.90 -18.20
CA GLY A 463 10.27 -27.37 -16.96
C GLY A 463 9.83 -28.77 -16.55
N LEU A 464 8.55 -29.12 -16.73
CA LEU A 464 8.07 -30.49 -16.56
C LEU A 464 8.73 -31.45 -17.57
N ALA A 465 8.78 -31.06 -18.85
CA ALA A 465 9.47 -31.85 -19.88
C ALA A 465 10.96 -32.01 -19.58
N ALA A 466 11.61 -30.94 -19.11
CA ALA A 466 13.01 -30.94 -18.73
C ALA A 466 13.25 -31.90 -17.56
N THR A 467 12.42 -31.89 -16.51
CA THR A 467 12.55 -32.85 -15.40
C THR A 467 12.27 -34.30 -15.82
N ALA A 468 11.31 -34.52 -16.74
CA ALA A 468 11.02 -35.83 -17.30
C ALA A 468 12.23 -36.38 -18.06
N TYR A 469 12.78 -35.57 -18.96
CA TYR A 469 13.93 -35.91 -19.79
C TYR A 469 15.20 -36.10 -18.96
N MET A 470 15.38 -35.29 -17.90
CA MET A 470 16.53 -35.42 -17.00
C MET A 470 16.44 -36.63 -16.08
N SER A 471 15.24 -37.20 -15.88
CA SER A 471 15.04 -38.30 -14.93
C SER A 471 16.00 -39.47 -15.15
N PRO A 472 16.27 -40.00 -16.36
CA PRO A 472 17.19 -41.12 -16.53
C PRO A 472 18.65 -40.74 -16.23
N GLN A 473 19.11 -39.58 -16.72
CA GLN A 473 20.48 -39.10 -16.52
C GLN A 473 20.79 -38.84 -15.04
N TRP A 474 19.76 -38.41 -14.31
CA TRP A 474 19.87 -38.16 -12.89
C TRP A 474 19.95 -39.46 -12.08
N LEU A 475 19.15 -40.48 -12.43
CA LEU A 475 19.20 -41.80 -11.78
C LEU A 475 20.56 -42.49 -12.00
N LEU A 476 21.23 -42.16 -13.10
CA LEU A 476 22.55 -42.68 -13.46
C LEU A 476 23.71 -41.82 -12.92
N GLU A 477 23.42 -40.75 -12.17
CA GLU A 477 24.41 -39.86 -11.54
C GLU A 477 25.45 -39.29 -12.52
N ASP A 478 25.06 -39.04 -13.77
CA ASP A 478 25.98 -38.44 -14.75
C ASP A 478 26.28 -36.99 -14.32
N ARG A 479 27.49 -36.77 -13.80
CA ARG A 479 28.04 -35.47 -13.39
C ARG A 479 28.91 -34.83 -14.47
N SER A 480 28.90 -35.35 -15.69
CA SER A 480 29.67 -34.73 -16.78
C SER A 480 29.22 -33.30 -17.02
N TRP A 481 30.17 -32.41 -17.34
CA TRP A 481 29.87 -31.03 -17.72
C TRP A 481 28.90 -30.96 -18.92
N ARG A 482 28.93 -31.98 -19.79
CA ARG A 482 27.99 -32.12 -20.92
C ARG A 482 26.57 -32.41 -20.44
N ALA A 483 26.40 -33.27 -19.42
CA ALA A 483 25.10 -33.45 -18.78
C ALA A 483 24.63 -32.13 -18.17
N PHE A 484 25.47 -31.43 -17.41
CA PHE A 484 25.14 -30.11 -16.87
C PHE A 484 24.71 -29.10 -17.95
N GLY A 485 25.50 -28.95 -19.01
CA GLY A 485 25.20 -28.05 -20.13
C GLY A 485 23.88 -28.38 -20.82
N ARG A 486 23.57 -29.67 -21.03
CA ARG A 486 22.26 -30.11 -21.55
C ARG A 486 21.13 -29.74 -20.59
N ARG A 487 21.30 -29.94 -19.28
CA ARG A 487 20.29 -29.57 -18.27
C ARG A 487 20.03 -28.06 -18.26
N ALA A 488 21.09 -27.25 -18.32
CA ALA A 488 20.99 -25.80 -18.40
C ALA A 488 20.29 -25.36 -19.69
N ALA A 489 20.64 -25.95 -20.84
CA ALA A 489 20.03 -25.63 -22.14
C ALA A 489 18.52 -25.90 -22.16
N TRP A 490 18.06 -27.00 -21.55
CA TRP A 490 16.62 -27.34 -21.46
C TRP A 490 15.76 -26.30 -20.73
N ILE A 491 16.37 -25.42 -19.93
CA ILE A 491 15.66 -24.36 -19.20
C ILE A 491 15.96 -23.00 -19.82
N ALA A 492 17.22 -22.74 -20.17
CA ALA A 492 17.63 -21.48 -20.78
C ALA A 492 16.93 -21.23 -22.12
N LEU A 493 16.80 -22.24 -22.98
CA LEU A 493 16.18 -22.08 -24.30
C LEU A 493 14.69 -21.66 -24.21
N PRO A 494 13.83 -22.35 -23.44
CA PRO A 494 12.45 -21.91 -23.21
C PRO A 494 12.35 -20.51 -22.59
N VAL A 495 13.21 -20.19 -21.62
CA VAL A 495 13.23 -18.86 -20.98
C VAL A 495 13.55 -17.77 -21.99
N VAL A 496 14.59 -17.96 -22.81
CA VAL A 496 14.96 -17.01 -23.88
C VAL A 496 13.84 -16.89 -24.92
N ALA A 497 13.24 -18.01 -25.34
CA ALA A 497 12.13 -17.99 -26.29
C ALA A 497 10.92 -17.22 -25.76
N VAL A 498 10.57 -17.41 -24.48
CA VAL A 498 9.49 -16.67 -23.81
C VAL A 498 9.83 -15.19 -23.65
N LEU A 499 11.07 -14.84 -23.30
CA LEU A 499 11.51 -13.44 -23.22
C LEU A 499 11.41 -12.74 -24.57
N LEU A 500 11.83 -13.41 -25.65
CA LEU A 500 11.70 -12.90 -27.01
C LEU A 500 10.23 -12.75 -27.41
N ALA A 501 9.38 -13.74 -27.11
CA ALA A 501 7.95 -13.69 -27.40
C ALA A 501 7.22 -12.58 -26.62
N ALA A 502 7.54 -12.41 -25.33
CA ALA A 502 6.99 -11.32 -24.51
C ALA A 502 7.42 -9.95 -25.05
N ARG A 503 8.69 -9.82 -25.47
CA ARG A 503 9.20 -8.60 -26.09
C ARG A 503 8.52 -8.29 -27.43
N THR A 504 8.39 -9.27 -28.32
CA THR A 504 7.74 -9.06 -29.62
C THR A 504 6.26 -8.73 -29.46
N TYR A 505 5.58 -9.40 -28.53
CA TYR A 505 4.20 -9.06 -28.16
C TYR A 505 4.08 -7.61 -27.71
N ARG A 506 4.95 -7.15 -26.80
CA ARG A 506 4.93 -5.77 -26.31
C ARG A 506 5.23 -4.74 -27.42
N ILE A 507 6.17 -5.03 -28.31
CA ILE A 507 6.45 -4.16 -29.47
C ILE A 507 5.21 -4.06 -30.37
N ALA A 508 4.53 -5.17 -30.61
CA ALA A 508 3.31 -5.19 -31.42
C ALA A 508 2.15 -4.42 -30.75
N THR A 509 1.93 -4.59 -29.44
CA THR A 509 0.85 -3.88 -28.73
C THR A 509 1.11 -2.38 -28.63
N VAL A 510 2.35 -1.96 -28.37
CA VAL A 510 2.73 -0.53 -28.35
C VAL A 510 2.60 0.11 -29.73
N ALA A 511 2.91 -0.63 -30.80
CA ALA A 511 2.71 -0.14 -32.16
C ALA A 511 1.22 0.06 -32.51
N VAL A 512 0.34 -0.81 -31.99
CA VAL A 512 -1.11 -0.77 -32.22
C VAL A 512 -1.83 0.25 -31.32
N SER A 513 -1.29 0.60 -30.15
CA SER A 513 -1.88 1.60 -29.25
C SER A 513 -1.46 3.05 -29.55
N ARG A 514 -0.37 3.27 -30.29
CA ARG A 514 0.07 4.59 -30.77
C ARG A 514 -0.70 5.29 -31.92
N PRO A 515 -1.64 4.69 -32.68
CA PRO A 515 -2.25 5.36 -33.84
C PRO A 515 -3.15 6.57 -33.54
N THR A 516 -3.56 6.81 -32.28
CA THR A 516 -4.51 7.91 -31.95
C THR A 516 -3.90 9.12 -31.24
N GLN A 517 -2.75 8.99 -30.58
CA GLN A 517 -2.11 10.15 -29.91
C GLN A 517 -1.31 11.03 -30.87
N ILE A 518 -0.74 10.47 -31.94
CA ILE A 518 0.05 11.24 -32.93
C ILE A 518 -0.87 12.06 -33.87
N ALA A 519 -2.18 11.78 -33.89
CA ALA A 519 -3.13 12.57 -34.66
C ALA A 519 -3.39 13.97 -34.07
N TRP A 520 -3.00 14.26 -32.82
CA TRP A 520 -3.16 15.59 -32.22
C TRP A 520 -1.89 16.46 -32.30
N GLU A 521 -0.70 15.87 -32.17
CA GLU A 521 0.57 16.61 -32.26
C GLU A 521 0.94 17.06 -33.69
N GLY A 522 0.28 16.49 -34.71
CA GLY A 522 0.44 16.87 -36.12
C GLY A 522 -0.64 17.79 -36.68
N VAL A 523 -1.75 18.02 -35.95
CA VAL A 523 -2.74 19.01 -36.34
C VAL A 523 -2.19 20.37 -35.94
N LYS A 524 -1.38 20.96 -36.82
CA LYS A 524 -1.34 22.42 -36.91
C LYS A 524 -2.77 22.85 -37.21
N LEU A 525 -3.52 23.24 -36.17
CA LEU A 525 -4.72 24.04 -36.36
C LEU A 525 -4.29 25.16 -37.33
N PRO A 526 -4.91 25.28 -38.51
CA PRO A 526 -4.52 26.29 -39.48
C PRO A 526 -4.49 27.64 -38.76
N ALA A 527 -3.45 28.45 -38.95
CA ALA A 527 -3.29 29.73 -38.25
C ALA A 527 -4.47 30.71 -38.49
N GLY A 528 -5.43 30.37 -39.36
CA GLY A 528 -6.71 31.07 -39.55
C GLY A 528 -7.88 30.56 -38.69
N TRP A 529 -7.70 29.54 -37.85
CA TRP A 529 -8.68 29.09 -36.84
C TRP A 529 -8.44 29.83 -35.52
N LEU A 530 -8.38 31.16 -35.59
CA LEU A 530 -8.64 32.00 -34.42
C LEU A 530 -10.05 31.64 -33.95
N ILE A 531 -10.10 30.94 -32.82
CA ILE A 531 -11.32 30.43 -32.21
C ILE A 531 -12.22 31.63 -31.94
N ASP A 532 -13.21 31.84 -32.80
CA ASP A 532 -14.34 32.66 -32.45
C ASP A 532 -15.10 31.91 -31.35
N LEU A 533 -14.86 32.28 -30.09
CA LEU A 533 -15.55 31.72 -28.92
C LEU A 533 -17.08 31.90 -28.99
N ARG A 534 -17.59 32.69 -29.94
CA ARG A 534 -19.03 32.81 -30.24
C ARG A 534 -19.53 31.80 -31.27
N SER A 535 -18.65 31.05 -31.91
CA SER A 535 -18.99 30.09 -32.95
C SER A 535 -20.03 29.07 -32.43
N PRO A 536 -21.20 28.98 -33.09
CA PRO A 536 -22.16 27.91 -32.86
C PRO A 536 -21.51 26.53 -32.94
N VAL A 537 -20.44 26.40 -33.73
CA VAL A 537 -19.68 25.17 -33.93
C VAL A 537 -18.86 24.77 -32.71
N LEU A 538 -18.37 25.71 -31.88
CA LEU A 538 -17.68 25.35 -30.63
C LEU A 538 -18.68 24.96 -29.55
N ARG A 539 -19.85 25.60 -29.52
CA ARG A 539 -20.99 25.16 -28.70
C ARG A 539 -21.52 23.80 -29.15
N GLU A 540 -21.59 23.56 -30.45
CA GLU A 540 -21.92 22.25 -31.02
C GLU A 540 -20.82 21.23 -30.75
N LEU A 541 -19.53 21.56 -30.88
CA LEU A 541 -18.43 20.62 -30.63
C LEU A 541 -18.32 20.28 -29.15
N LEU A 542 -18.47 21.23 -28.22
CA LEU A 542 -18.55 20.94 -26.79
C LEU A 542 -19.84 20.20 -26.42
N ALA A 543 -20.96 20.47 -27.09
CA ALA A 543 -22.20 19.72 -26.92
C ALA A 543 -22.13 18.32 -27.55
N ILE A 544 -21.39 18.15 -28.65
CA ILE A 544 -21.16 16.89 -29.36
C ILE A 544 -20.16 16.06 -28.58
N ASP A 545 -19.05 16.61 -28.08
CA ASP A 545 -18.12 15.87 -27.21
C ASP A 545 -18.77 15.51 -25.87
N ALA A 546 -19.57 16.40 -25.28
CA ALA A 546 -20.35 16.07 -24.09
C ALA A 546 -21.40 14.98 -24.39
N GLN A 547 -22.14 15.07 -25.50
CA GLN A 547 -23.12 14.05 -25.91
C GLN A 547 -22.47 12.74 -26.36
N GLN A 548 -21.29 12.78 -26.96
CA GLN A 548 -20.57 11.63 -27.49
C GLN A 548 -19.80 10.93 -26.38
N ALA A 549 -19.25 11.66 -25.40
CA ALA A 549 -18.80 11.12 -24.12
C ALA A 549 -19.97 10.48 -23.35
N LEU A 550 -21.13 11.15 -23.26
CA LEU A 550 -22.36 10.60 -22.67
C LEU A 550 -22.84 9.31 -23.37
N ARG A 551 -22.72 9.21 -24.70
CA ARG A 551 -23.15 8.04 -25.49
C ARG A 551 -22.15 6.88 -25.50
N THR A 552 -20.84 7.15 -25.39
CA THR A 552 -19.80 6.13 -25.54
C THR A 552 -19.26 5.58 -24.23
N THR A 553 -19.30 6.34 -23.12
CA THR A 553 -18.67 5.92 -21.85
C THR A 553 -19.62 5.43 -20.77
N GLY A 554 -20.94 5.66 -20.90
CA GLY A 554 -21.96 5.02 -20.06
C GLY A 554 -21.99 5.43 -18.59
N GLN A 555 -20.88 5.82 -17.95
CA GLN A 555 -20.80 6.31 -16.57
C GLN A 555 -19.56 7.23 -16.41
N GLU A 556 -19.70 8.32 -15.64
CA GLU A 556 -18.64 9.29 -15.22
C GLU A 556 -18.23 10.56 -16.05
N PRO A 557 -18.96 11.12 -17.05
CA PRO A 557 -18.41 12.24 -17.84
C PRO A 557 -18.26 13.57 -17.07
N LEU A 558 -19.15 13.87 -16.12
CA LEU A 558 -19.28 15.24 -15.58
C LEU A 558 -18.05 15.68 -14.76
N ARG A 559 -17.44 14.78 -13.97
CA ARG A 559 -16.29 15.08 -13.09
C ARG A 559 -15.05 15.50 -13.87
N HIS A 560 -14.76 14.83 -14.99
CA HIS A 560 -13.64 15.19 -15.85
C HIS A 560 -13.93 16.43 -16.70
N THR A 561 -15.20 16.78 -16.93
CA THR A 561 -15.57 17.84 -17.86
C THR A 561 -15.16 19.23 -17.34
N VAL A 562 -15.49 19.58 -16.08
CA VAL A 562 -15.20 20.95 -15.57
C VAL A 562 -13.69 21.20 -15.43
N LEU A 563 -12.94 20.25 -14.86
CA LEU A 563 -11.49 20.40 -14.73
C LEU A 563 -10.80 20.47 -16.09
N SER A 564 -11.16 19.59 -17.03
CA SER A 564 -10.57 19.60 -18.38
C SER A 564 -10.91 20.88 -19.12
N MET A 565 -12.14 21.38 -18.95
CA MET A 565 -12.60 22.65 -19.50
C MET A 565 -11.77 23.82 -18.96
N VAL A 566 -11.53 23.88 -17.64
CA VAL A 566 -10.72 24.94 -17.03
C VAL A 566 -9.26 24.87 -17.47
N LEU A 567 -8.67 23.67 -17.61
CA LEU A 567 -7.30 23.51 -18.10
C LEU A 567 -7.13 23.93 -19.56
N ALA A 568 -8.05 23.51 -20.44
CA ALA A 568 -8.05 23.93 -21.84
C ALA A 568 -8.25 25.45 -21.96
N PHE A 569 -9.14 25.99 -21.13
CA PHE A 569 -9.41 27.41 -21.05
C PHE A 569 -8.21 28.23 -20.56
N ARG A 570 -7.46 27.72 -19.58
CA ARG A 570 -6.22 28.35 -19.11
C ARG A 570 -5.24 28.59 -20.24
N GLU A 571 -5.03 27.59 -21.09
CA GLU A 571 -4.09 27.69 -22.20
C GLU A 571 -4.62 28.66 -23.28
N ALA A 572 -5.93 28.66 -23.53
CA ALA A 572 -6.55 29.62 -24.44
C ALA A 572 -6.43 31.07 -23.94
N ALA A 573 -6.71 31.32 -22.66
CA ALA A 573 -6.58 32.63 -22.05
C ALA A 573 -5.13 33.14 -22.08
N LYS A 574 -4.17 32.26 -21.78
CA LYS A 574 -2.74 32.58 -21.89
C LYS A 574 -2.34 32.95 -23.32
N SER A 575 -2.81 32.20 -24.32
CA SER A 575 -2.56 32.51 -25.73
C SER A 575 -3.15 33.86 -26.15
N LEU A 576 -4.37 34.19 -25.71
CA LEU A 576 -4.97 35.51 -25.94
C LEU A 576 -4.17 36.64 -25.29
N ARG A 577 -3.64 36.41 -24.09
CA ARG A 577 -2.76 37.36 -23.40
C ARG A 577 -1.49 37.61 -24.18
N GLU A 578 -0.80 36.55 -24.61
CA GLU A 578 0.45 36.64 -25.39
C GLU A 578 0.21 37.38 -26.71
N ALA A 579 -0.94 37.18 -27.35
CA ALA A 579 -1.37 37.92 -28.54
C ALA A 579 -1.77 39.39 -28.29
N GLY A 580 -1.90 39.81 -27.02
CA GLY A 580 -2.33 41.17 -26.64
C GLY A 580 -3.82 41.43 -26.78
N GLU A 581 -4.63 40.37 -26.90
CA GLU A 581 -6.08 40.46 -27.04
C GLU A 581 -6.78 40.48 -25.66
N LEU A 582 -6.36 41.39 -24.77
CA LEU A 582 -6.81 41.43 -23.36
C LEU A 582 -8.33 41.54 -23.19
N ASP A 583 -9.05 42.23 -24.08
CA ASP A 583 -10.51 42.34 -24.03
C ASP A 583 -11.20 40.99 -24.34
N ARG A 584 -10.59 40.17 -25.22
CA ARG A 584 -11.09 38.82 -25.52
C ARG A 584 -10.74 37.86 -24.39
N GLU A 585 -9.55 37.98 -23.82
CA GLU A 585 -9.17 37.19 -22.63
C GLU A 585 -10.14 37.44 -21.47
N TRP A 586 -10.46 38.70 -21.17
CA TRP A 586 -11.44 39.03 -20.12
C TRP A 586 -12.83 38.47 -20.42
N THR A 587 -13.30 38.62 -21.67
CA THR A 587 -14.58 38.05 -22.10
C THR A 587 -14.61 36.54 -21.87
N ALA A 588 -13.51 35.86 -22.22
CA ALA A 588 -13.37 34.43 -22.00
C ALA A 588 -13.43 34.09 -20.49
N ILE A 589 -12.73 34.84 -19.63
CA ILE A 589 -12.67 34.60 -18.17
C ILE A 589 -14.07 34.73 -17.57
N ARG A 590 -14.79 35.80 -17.94
CA ARG A 590 -16.17 36.04 -17.50
C ARG A 590 -17.11 34.93 -17.97
N ASP A 591 -17.02 34.54 -19.25
CA ASP A 591 -17.87 33.49 -19.81
C ASP A 591 -17.61 32.13 -19.13
N MET A 592 -16.35 31.85 -18.72
CA MET A 592 -16.01 30.67 -17.94
C MET A 592 -16.56 30.70 -16.51
N LEU A 593 -16.54 31.86 -15.83
CA LEU A 593 -17.18 32.01 -14.52
C LEU A 593 -18.69 31.75 -14.60
N ALA A 594 -19.35 32.30 -15.61
CA ALA A 594 -20.77 32.07 -15.86
C ALA A 594 -21.07 30.59 -16.15
N GLU A 595 -20.20 29.90 -16.89
CA GLU A 595 -20.34 28.48 -17.20
C GLU A 595 -20.14 27.58 -15.97
N ILE A 596 -19.13 27.85 -15.14
CA ILE A 596 -18.94 27.11 -13.87
C ILE A 596 -20.13 27.32 -12.94
N ARG A 597 -20.68 28.53 -12.89
CA ARG A 597 -21.90 28.84 -12.14
C ARG A 597 -23.08 28.02 -12.66
N ARG A 598 -23.34 28.06 -13.97
CA ARG A 598 -24.37 27.23 -14.62
C ARG A 598 -24.17 25.75 -14.32
N HIS A 599 -22.92 25.27 -14.30
CA HIS A 599 -22.62 23.88 -13.94
C HIS A 599 -22.92 23.58 -12.46
N SER A 600 -22.57 24.48 -11.55
CA SER A 600 -22.90 24.36 -10.12
C SER A 600 -24.41 24.29 -9.86
N GLU A 601 -25.22 24.82 -10.78
CA GLU A 601 -26.67 24.75 -10.74
C GLU A 601 -27.22 23.42 -11.27
N LEU A 602 -26.40 22.62 -11.97
CA LEU A 602 -26.79 21.35 -12.59
C LEU A 602 -26.27 20.12 -11.84
N VAL A 603 -25.21 20.26 -11.05
CA VAL A 603 -24.64 19.14 -10.28
C VAL A 603 -25.62 18.60 -9.24
N GLU A 604 -25.46 17.33 -8.89
CA GLU A 604 -26.44 16.60 -8.07
C GLU A 604 -25.88 16.17 -6.70
N ASN A 605 -24.60 16.45 -6.44
CA ASN A 605 -23.94 16.10 -5.18
C ASN A 605 -22.93 17.15 -4.71
N TRP A 606 -22.56 17.04 -3.42
CA TRP A 606 -21.61 17.96 -2.78
C TRP A 606 -20.20 17.94 -3.35
N MET A 607 -19.73 16.80 -3.86
CA MET A 607 -18.36 16.67 -4.37
C MET A 607 -18.19 17.46 -5.67
N GLU A 608 -19.13 17.33 -6.60
CA GLU A 608 -19.14 18.08 -7.86
C GLU A 608 -19.39 19.57 -7.61
N TRP A 609 -20.29 19.92 -6.70
CA TRP A 609 -20.50 21.32 -6.32
C TRP A 609 -19.22 21.94 -5.73
N ASN A 610 -18.50 21.20 -4.87
CA ASN A 610 -17.22 21.66 -4.32
C ASN A 610 -16.14 21.77 -5.40
N GLN A 611 -16.18 20.93 -6.45
CA GLN A 611 -15.32 21.11 -7.61
C GLN A 611 -15.64 22.42 -8.32
N CYS A 612 -16.91 22.79 -8.54
CA CYS A 612 -17.25 24.11 -9.10
C CYS A 612 -16.70 25.27 -8.27
N VAL A 613 -16.76 25.17 -6.94
CA VAL A 613 -16.16 26.18 -6.05
C VAL A 613 -14.65 26.29 -6.26
N ASN A 614 -13.91 25.17 -6.26
CA ASN A 614 -12.46 25.17 -6.47
C ASN A 614 -12.08 25.67 -7.88
N GLN A 615 -12.84 25.28 -8.90
CA GLN A 615 -12.61 25.73 -10.27
C GLN A 615 -12.87 27.22 -10.44
N THR A 616 -13.87 27.77 -9.75
CA THR A 616 -14.11 29.22 -9.71
C THR A 616 -12.92 29.96 -9.11
N GLN A 617 -12.33 29.45 -8.03
CA GLN A 617 -11.12 30.04 -7.43
C GLN A 617 -9.95 30.07 -8.43
N PHE A 618 -9.82 29.02 -9.25
CA PHE A 618 -8.78 28.97 -10.28
C PHE A 618 -9.01 30.01 -11.38
N VAL A 619 -10.23 30.18 -11.86
CA VAL A 619 -10.56 31.19 -12.89
C VAL A 619 -10.43 32.60 -12.33
N LEU A 620 -10.77 32.82 -11.06
CA LEU A 620 -10.53 34.09 -10.36
C LEU A 620 -9.06 34.40 -10.18
N MET A 621 -8.19 33.39 -10.08
CA MET A 621 -6.73 33.59 -10.11
C MET A 621 -6.28 34.06 -11.50
N MET A 622 -6.82 33.47 -12.57
CA MET A 622 -6.53 33.94 -13.94
C MET A 622 -6.97 35.39 -14.17
N ALA A 623 -8.09 35.81 -13.59
CA ALA A 623 -8.56 37.21 -13.61
C ALA A 623 -7.57 38.18 -12.94
N ARG A 624 -6.91 37.73 -11.86
CA ARG A 624 -5.85 38.52 -11.21
C ARG A 624 -4.63 38.60 -12.11
N ASP A 625 -4.17 37.48 -12.66
CA ASP A 625 -3.01 37.46 -13.56
C ASP A 625 -3.26 38.35 -14.79
N TRP A 626 -4.47 38.35 -15.34
CA TRP A 626 -4.89 39.23 -16.43
C TRP A 626 -4.72 40.70 -16.05
N ALA A 627 -5.09 41.08 -14.83
CA ALA A 627 -4.99 42.46 -14.33
C ALA A 627 -3.56 42.97 -14.17
N THR A 628 -2.56 42.08 -14.16
CA THR A 628 -1.14 42.42 -14.02
C THR A 628 -0.49 42.83 -15.34
N ASP A 629 -1.15 42.58 -16.48
CA ASP A 629 -0.57 42.86 -17.80
C ASP A 629 -0.26 44.37 -17.95
N PRO A 630 0.96 44.73 -18.40
CA PRO A 630 1.36 46.13 -18.52
C PRO A 630 0.55 46.94 -19.55
N ARG A 631 -0.22 46.28 -20.43
CA ARG A 631 -1.09 46.90 -21.44
C ARG A 631 -2.51 47.15 -20.93
N GLN A 632 -2.77 46.96 -19.64
CA GLN A 632 -4.07 47.25 -19.04
C GLN A 632 -4.41 48.75 -19.11
N THR A 633 -5.72 49.05 -19.18
CA THR A 633 -6.22 50.43 -19.13
C THR A 633 -7.20 50.61 -17.97
N ASP A 634 -7.42 51.86 -17.56
CA ASP A 634 -8.35 52.18 -16.49
C ASP A 634 -9.76 51.68 -16.80
N GLU A 635 -10.19 51.84 -18.06
CA GLU A 635 -11.51 51.47 -18.53
C GLU A 635 -11.72 49.95 -18.53
N ARG A 636 -10.69 49.17 -18.89
CA ARG A 636 -10.74 47.71 -18.85
C ARG A 636 -10.86 47.20 -17.43
N LEU A 637 -10.03 47.71 -16.51
CA LEU A 637 -10.09 47.34 -15.10
C LEU A 637 -11.42 47.78 -14.47
N ALA A 638 -11.93 48.97 -14.81
CA ALA A 638 -13.23 49.43 -14.35
C ALA A 638 -14.38 48.51 -14.79
N ARG A 639 -14.36 48.07 -16.06
CA ARG A 639 -15.34 47.11 -16.59
C ARG A 639 -15.22 45.75 -15.90
N ALA A 640 -13.99 45.26 -15.73
CA ALA A 640 -13.73 43.99 -15.03
C ALA A 640 -14.22 44.00 -13.57
N ILE A 641 -14.02 45.11 -12.85
CA ILE A 641 -14.55 45.31 -11.50
C ILE A 641 -16.08 45.27 -11.51
N ALA A 642 -16.73 45.92 -12.47
CA ALA A 642 -18.18 45.91 -12.59
C ALA A 642 -18.72 44.51 -12.90
N ASP A 643 -18.07 43.77 -13.79
CA ASP A 643 -18.42 42.39 -14.14
C ASP A 643 -18.26 41.45 -12.93
N ILE A 644 -17.13 41.49 -12.20
CA ILE A 644 -16.93 40.67 -10.99
C ILE A 644 -17.95 41.00 -9.89
N ARG A 645 -18.32 42.28 -9.74
CA ARG A 645 -19.40 42.68 -8.82
C ARG A 645 -20.76 42.11 -9.22
N GLY A 646 -21.05 42.06 -10.51
CA GLY A 646 -22.26 41.42 -11.03
C GLY A 646 -22.28 39.92 -10.73
N GLU A 647 -21.11 39.29 -10.72
CA GLU A 647 -20.90 37.87 -10.42
C GLU A 647 -20.65 37.58 -8.92
N ASN A 648 -20.78 38.55 -8.01
CA ASN A 648 -20.57 38.37 -6.55
C ASN A 648 -21.59 37.43 -5.87
N GLU A 649 -22.46 36.77 -6.64
CA GLU A 649 -23.39 35.81 -6.06
C GLU A 649 -22.66 34.53 -5.69
N ILE A 650 -22.64 34.25 -4.39
CA ILE A 650 -22.06 33.04 -3.81
C ILE A 650 -22.63 31.85 -4.58
N LEU A 651 -21.75 31.00 -5.12
CA LEU A 651 -22.19 29.69 -5.60
C LEU A 651 -22.95 29.03 -4.47
N THR A 652 -24.26 28.83 -4.67
CA THR A 652 -25.14 28.27 -3.66
C THR A 652 -25.32 26.78 -3.95
N PRO A 653 -25.31 25.91 -2.93
CA PRO A 653 -25.62 24.50 -3.12
C PRO A 653 -27.13 24.28 -3.24
N LEU A 654 -27.95 25.33 -3.12
CA LEU A 654 -29.42 25.21 -3.15
C LEU A 654 -29.94 24.58 -4.46
N PRO A 655 -29.49 25.00 -5.66
CA PRO A 655 -29.89 24.35 -6.90
C PRO A 655 -29.44 22.88 -6.96
N MET A 656 -28.24 22.57 -6.47
CA MET A 656 -27.76 21.19 -6.37
C MET A 656 -28.66 20.35 -5.45
N LEU A 657 -29.03 20.88 -4.28
CA LEU A 657 -29.95 20.21 -3.36
C LEU A 657 -31.35 20.02 -3.97
N GLN A 658 -31.81 20.98 -4.79
CA GLN A 658 -33.07 20.88 -5.53
C GLN A 658 -33.00 19.79 -6.61
N ASN A 659 -31.92 19.75 -7.40
CA ASN A 659 -31.73 18.70 -8.41
C ASN A 659 -31.63 17.33 -7.77
N ARG A 660 -30.90 17.24 -6.65
CA ARG A 660 -30.83 16.03 -5.84
C ARG A 660 -32.23 15.63 -5.39
N TYR A 661 -33.03 16.52 -4.82
CA TYR A 661 -34.42 16.23 -4.46
C TYR A 661 -35.26 15.69 -5.64
N ILE A 662 -35.20 16.34 -6.81
CA ILE A 662 -35.93 15.93 -8.01
C ILE A 662 -35.51 14.54 -8.47
N ARG A 663 -34.21 14.27 -8.53
CA ARG A 663 -33.65 12.97 -8.94
C ARG A 663 -34.04 11.84 -8.02
N TRP A 664 -34.00 12.10 -6.72
CA TRP A 664 -34.44 11.11 -5.73
C TRP A 664 -35.89 10.74 -5.91
N ARG A 665 -36.76 11.73 -6.20
CA ARG A 665 -38.17 11.48 -6.48
C ARG A 665 -38.35 10.64 -7.76
N GLN A 666 -37.68 11.02 -8.85
CA GLN A 666 -37.70 10.25 -10.11
C GLN A 666 -37.28 8.79 -9.89
N PHE A 667 -36.22 8.57 -9.12
CA PHE A 667 -35.74 7.22 -8.81
C PHE A 667 -36.73 6.42 -7.96
N LEU A 668 -37.33 7.04 -6.93
CA LEU A 668 -38.34 6.42 -6.08
C LEU A 668 -39.65 6.12 -6.81
N ASP A 669 -39.89 6.79 -7.93
CA ASP A 669 -41.01 6.55 -8.84
C ASP A 669 -40.69 5.47 -9.89
N GLY A 670 -39.54 4.79 -9.75
CA GLY A 670 -39.13 3.67 -10.60
C GLY A 670 -38.54 4.08 -11.95
N GLN A 671 -38.17 5.36 -12.12
CA GLN A 671 -37.47 5.81 -13.32
C GLN A 671 -36.00 5.36 -13.26
N ASP A 672 -35.49 4.90 -14.40
CA ASP A 672 -34.08 4.55 -14.53
C ASP A 672 -33.22 5.82 -14.38
N ILE A 673 -32.29 5.78 -13.42
CA ILE A 673 -31.33 6.86 -13.13
C ILE A 673 -29.89 6.47 -13.48
N SER A 674 -29.72 5.53 -14.41
CA SER A 674 -28.42 5.18 -14.98
C SER A 674 -27.68 6.45 -15.45
N GLY A 675 -26.66 6.88 -14.68
CA GLY A 675 -25.87 8.10 -14.96
C GLY A 675 -25.54 9.01 -13.77
N SER A 676 -26.06 8.76 -12.57
CA SER A 676 -25.71 9.56 -11.37
C SER A 676 -24.34 9.17 -10.79
N SER A 677 -23.57 10.16 -10.32
CA SER A 677 -22.19 9.98 -9.85
C SER A 677 -22.09 9.35 -8.46
N MET A 678 -21.07 8.48 -8.28
CA MET A 678 -20.99 7.46 -7.23
C MET A 678 -20.88 7.95 -5.78
N GLY A 679 -20.46 9.19 -5.52
CA GLY A 679 -20.00 9.62 -4.19
C GLY A 679 -21.08 9.60 -3.10
N GLU A 680 -22.23 10.21 -3.35
CA GLU A 680 -23.40 10.14 -2.45
C GLU A 680 -24.34 8.97 -2.78
N PHE A 681 -24.13 8.35 -3.94
CA PHE A 681 -24.88 7.17 -4.41
C PHE A 681 -24.77 6.01 -3.42
N GLN A 682 -23.67 5.86 -2.68
CA GLN A 682 -23.51 4.78 -1.70
C GLN A 682 -24.45 4.92 -0.50
N LEU A 683 -24.64 6.14 0.01
CA LEU A 683 -25.53 6.39 1.12
C LEU A 683 -27.00 6.19 0.69
N SER A 684 -27.33 6.70 -0.49
CA SER A 684 -28.67 6.62 -1.06
C SER A 684 -29.05 5.19 -1.44
N THR A 685 -28.17 4.46 -2.13
CA THR A 685 -28.36 3.03 -2.41
C THR A 685 -28.41 2.21 -1.14
N THR A 686 -27.68 2.56 -0.08
CA THR A 686 -27.74 1.84 1.19
C THR A 686 -29.09 2.05 1.89
N LEU A 687 -29.56 3.30 2.00
CA LEU A 687 -30.88 3.62 2.57
C LEU A 687 -32.02 3.03 1.73
N MET A 688 -31.87 3.02 0.40
CA MET A 688 -32.86 2.50 -0.52
C MET A 688 -32.84 0.98 -0.60
N ALA A 689 -31.69 0.33 -0.58
CA ALA A 689 -31.58 -1.12 -0.43
C ALA A 689 -32.19 -1.56 0.89
N MET A 690 -32.02 -0.79 1.97
CA MET A 690 -32.72 -1.02 3.23
C MET A 690 -34.23 -0.82 3.09
N GLY A 691 -34.71 0.23 2.43
CA GLY A 691 -36.14 0.48 2.19
C GLY A 691 -36.81 -0.58 1.30
N ILE A 692 -36.14 -1.01 0.23
CA ILE A 692 -36.58 -2.06 -0.69
C ILE A 692 -36.55 -3.42 0.00
N ALA A 693 -35.46 -3.76 0.70
CA ALA A 693 -35.34 -5.04 1.42
C ALA A 693 -36.30 -5.15 2.61
N SER A 694 -36.69 -4.03 3.22
CA SER A 694 -37.66 -4.00 4.32
C SER A 694 -39.12 -3.83 3.86
N GLY A 695 -39.37 -3.51 2.59
CA GLY A 695 -40.70 -3.13 2.10
C GLY A 695 -41.17 -1.75 2.57
N GLU A 696 -40.33 -0.94 3.23
CA GLU A 696 -40.66 0.38 3.77
C GLU A 696 -40.24 1.54 2.83
N ILE A 697 -40.53 1.42 1.53
CA ILE A 697 -40.14 2.44 0.51
C ILE A 697 -40.73 3.81 0.85
N GLU A 698 -41.99 3.88 1.29
CA GLU A 698 -42.66 5.15 1.64
C GLU A 698 -42.03 5.84 2.86
N ARG A 699 -41.53 5.06 3.82
CA ARG A 699 -40.84 5.61 4.99
C ARG A 699 -39.48 6.16 4.60
N THR A 700 -38.78 5.44 3.72
CA THR A 700 -37.50 5.85 3.17
C THR A 700 -37.64 7.13 2.34
N ARG A 701 -38.68 7.23 1.51
CA ARG A 701 -39.06 8.44 0.77
C ARG A 701 -39.22 9.62 1.72
N ARG A 702 -40.15 9.54 2.69
CA ARG A 702 -40.40 10.63 3.64
C ARG A 702 -39.16 11.06 4.43
N LEU A 703 -38.30 10.11 4.82
CA LEU A 703 -37.04 10.42 5.50
C LEU A 703 -36.11 11.24 4.62
N MET A 704 -35.97 10.86 3.34
CA MET A 704 -35.08 11.54 2.39
C MET A 704 -35.59 12.91 1.99
N GLU A 705 -36.90 13.06 1.85
CA GLU A 705 -37.54 14.37 1.65
C GLU A 705 -37.30 15.27 2.87
N THR A 706 -37.53 14.75 4.09
CA THR A 706 -37.32 15.51 5.33
C THR A 706 -35.87 15.96 5.48
N ILE A 707 -34.91 15.08 5.18
CA ILE A 707 -33.49 15.43 5.20
C ILE A 707 -33.23 16.54 4.19
N THR A 708 -33.58 16.34 2.92
CA THR A 708 -33.24 17.29 1.85
C THR A 708 -33.89 18.66 2.07
N VAL A 709 -35.15 18.71 2.50
CA VAL A 709 -35.84 19.96 2.86
C VAL A 709 -35.13 20.65 4.03
N GLY A 710 -34.76 19.90 5.06
CA GLY A 710 -34.00 20.45 6.20
C GLY A 710 -32.62 20.99 5.80
N GLU A 711 -31.92 20.33 4.87
CA GLU A 711 -30.65 20.84 4.33
C GLU A 711 -30.86 22.13 3.51
N MET A 712 -31.92 22.18 2.69
CA MET A 712 -32.27 23.36 1.90
C MET A 712 -32.64 24.56 2.78
N GLU A 713 -33.41 24.35 3.85
CA GLU A 713 -33.76 25.39 4.83
C GLU A 713 -32.52 25.91 5.55
N ALA A 714 -31.64 25.02 6.02
CA ALA A 714 -30.39 25.40 6.67
C ALA A 714 -29.46 26.20 5.72
N VAL A 715 -29.37 25.80 4.45
CA VAL A 715 -28.61 26.53 3.43
C VAL A 715 -29.22 27.91 3.16
N ARG A 716 -30.55 28.03 3.06
CA ARG A 716 -31.23 29.32 2.87
C ARG A 716 -30.96 30.27 4.03
N GLU A 717 -31.08 29.78 5.26
CA GLU A 717 -30.80 30.57 6.45
C GLU A 717 -29.34 31.03 6.49
N LEU A 718 -28.38 30.16 6.14
CA LEU A 718 -26.97 30.52 6.01
C LEU A 718 -26.73 31.58 4.92
N ILE A 719 -27.41 31.48 3.78
CA ILE A 719 -27.34 32.49 2.71
C ILE A 719 -27.89 33.83 3.19
N ASP A 720 -29.01 33.84 3.90
CA ASP A 720 -29.63 35.05 4.43
C ASP A 720 -28.75 35.69 5.52
N LEU A 721 -28.15 34.89 6.40
CA LEU A 721 -27.15 35.34 7.37
C LEU A 721 -25.91 35.92 6.68
N SER A 722 -25.45 35.29 5.59
CA SER A 722 -24.29 35.75 4.84
C SER A 722 -24.58 37.07 4.11
N ARG A 723 -25.75 37.20 3.50
CA ARG A 723 -26.20 38.42 2.80
C ARG A 723 -26.43 39.58 3.77
N SER A 724 -26.89 39.30 4.98
CA SER A 724 -27.14 40.34 5.98
C SER A 724 -25.88 40.83 6.70
N GLY A 725 -24.71 40.23 6.44
CA GLY A 725 -23.46 40.55 7.15
C GLY A 725 -23.52 40.23 8.65
N ARG A 726 -24.47 39.39 9.08
CA ARG A 726 -24.69 39.02 10.49
C ARG A 726 -24.04 37.69 10.86
N LEU A 727 -23.23 37.13 9.97
CA LEU A 727 -22.58 35.84 10.14
C LEU A 727 -21.33 35.97 11.04
N ALA A 728 -21.47 36.73 12.13
CA ALA A 728 -20.44 36.90 13.15
C ALA A 728 -20.12 35.56 13.81
N ASP A 729 -18.84 35.38 14.18
CA ASP A 729 -18.33 34.13 14.75
C ASP A 729 -19.10 33.67 16.00
N ASP A 730 -19.74 34.58 16.75
CA ASP A 730 -20.52 34.25 17.94
C ASP A 730 -21.89 33.63 17.60
N GLN A 731 -22.56 34.09 16.54
CA GLN A 731 -23.80 33.47 16.04
C GLN A 731 -23.52 32.15 15.35
N PHE A 732 -22.42 32.05 14.61
CA PHE A 732 -21.93 30.81 14.03
C PHE A 732 -21.59 29.78 15.11
N GLN A 733 -20.86 30.18 16.16
CA GLN A 733 -20.61 29.35 17.35
C GLN A 733 -21.87 28.99 18.11
N ARG A 734 -22.86 29.88 18.21
CA ARG A 734 -24.16 29.58 18.83
C ARG A 734 -24.98 28.60 18.02
N TYR A 735 -24.98 28.69 16.69
CA TYR A 735 -25.59 27.71 15.80
C TYR A 735 -24.90 26.34 15.94
N TRP A 736 -23.57 26.35 16.04
CA TRP A 736 -22.72 25.19 16.31
C TRP A 736 -23.00 24.56 17.70
N THR A 737 -23.17 25.35 18.75
CA THR A 737 -23.50 24.87 20.10
C THR A 737 -24.97 24.47 20.26
N ALA A 738 -25.90 25.15 19.59
CA ALA A 738 -27.33 24.82 19.59
C ALA A 738 -27.61 23.51 18.84
N ALA A 739 -26.92 23.26 17.71
CA ALA A 739 -26.92 21.97 17.03
C ALA A 739 -26.33 20.82 17.87
N ALA A 740 -25.51 21.15 18.88
CA ALA A 740 -24.91 20.23 19.84
C ALA A 740 -25.77 19.98 21.11
N THR A 741 -26.82 20.77 21.37
CA THR A 741 -27.71 20.56 22.52
C THR A 741 -28.81 19.51 22.26
N TRP A 742 -28.39 18.24 22.17
CA TRP A 742 -29.26 17.08 22.35
C TRP A 742 -28.89 16.37 23.66
N SER A 743 -29.44 16.90 24.77
CA SER A 743 -29.03 16.61 26.16
C SER A 743 -29.23 15.17 26.64
N SER A 744 -30.04 14.37 25.96
CA SER A 744 -30.19 12.92 26.19
C SER A 744 -29.01 12.09 25.67
N MET A 745 -28.21 12.64 24.75
CA MET A 745 -27.03 11.98 24.18
C MET A 745 -25.77 12.14 25.06
N ARG A 746 -25.73 13.18 25.91
CA ARG A 746 -24.64 13.46 26.86
C ARG A 746 -24.46 12.34 27.89
N ARG A 747 -25.55 11.67 28.30
CA ARG A 747 -25.52 10.54 29.24
C ARG A 747 -25.04 9.23 28.62
N ALA A 748 -25.24 9.03 27.31
CA ALA A 748 -24.78 7.84 26.59
C ALA A 748 -23.32 7.95 26.10
N MET A 749 -22.73 9.14 26.13
CA MET A 749 -21.35 9.42 25.68
C MET A 749 -20.36 9.69 26.82
N ALA A 750 -20.80 9.70 28.08
CA ALA A 750 -19.92 9.97 29.22
C ALA A 750 -18.88 8.86 29.46
N GLU A 751 -19.18 7.59 29.17
CA GLU A 751 -18.22 6.47 29.32
C GLU A 751 -17.18 6.39 28.18
N PRO A 752 -17.53 6.58 26.89
CA PRO A 752 -16.54 6.63 25.82
C PRO A 752 -15.61 7.86 25.87
N LEU A 753 -16.07 8.98 26.42
CA LEU A 753 -15.25 10.19 26.59
C LEU A 753 -14.24 10.07 27.74
N ASP A 754 -14.53 9.27 28.78
CA ASP A 754 -13.55 8.97 29.83
C ASP A 754 -12.45 8.02 29.31
N LEU A 755 -12.78 7.13 28.37
CA LEU A 755 -11.81 6.31 27.64
C LEU A 755 -10.97 7.16 26.67
N TYR A 756 -11.58 8.15 25.99
CA TYR A 756 -10.87 9.08 25.10
C TYR A 756 -9.94 10.03 25.89
N ARG A 757 -10.33 10.49 27.09
CA ARG A 757 -9.46 11.25 28.01
C ARG A 757 -8.32 10.43 28.58
N LYS A 758 -8.56 9.15 28.89
CA LYS A 758 -7.51 8.21 29.34
C LYS A 758 -6.54 7.85 28.22
N MET A 759 -6.99 7.87 26.95
CA MET A 759 -6.13 7.69 25.78
C MET A 759 -5.29 8.94 25.43
N GLN A 760 -5.72 10.15 25.80
CA GLN A 760 -4.97 11.40 25.53
C GLN A 760 -3.87 11.72 26.54
N THR A 761 -3.74 10.99 27.64
CA THR A 761 -2.77 11.31 28.72
C THR A 761 -1.75 10.22 29.00
N THR A 762 -1.59 9.23 28.12
CA THR A 762 -0.53 8.21 28.26
C THR A 762 0.48 8.30 27.12
N ILE A 763 1.75 8.55 27.48
CA ILE A 763 2.88 8.82 26.60
C ILE A 763 3.48 7.49 26.11
N LEU A 764 3.34 7.20 24.81
CA LEU A 764 4.26 6.50 23.88
C LEU A 764 3.48 5.73 22.79
N LEU A 765 3.40 6.30 21.58
CA LEU A 765 3.16 5.52 20.34
C LEU A 765 3.89 6.19 19.15
N PRO A 766 4.46 5.41 18.20
CA PRO A 766 5.27 5.91 17.07
C PRO A 766 4.49 6.66 15.95
N PRO A 767 5.19 7.36 15.03
CA PRO A 767 4.65 8.39 14.13
C PRO A 767 3.68 7.93 13.02
N ASP A 768 3.55 6.63 12.79
CA ASP A 768 2.81 6.01 11.68
C ASP A 768 1.28 5.96 11.92
N LEU A 769 0.81 6.43 13.07
CA LEU A 769 -0.63 6.56 13.40
C LEU A 769 -1.15 8.00 13.32
N ARG A 770 -0.38 8.93 12.73
CA ARG A 770 -0.82 10.30 12.51
C ARG A 770 -1.07 10.50 11.01
N TRP A 771 -2.36 10.46 10.64
CA TRP A 771 -2.96 10.92 9.37
C TRP A 771 -2.89 9.92 8.20
N GLY A 772 -3.96 9.12 8.06
CA GLY A 772 -4.21 8.34 6.84
C GLY A 772 -5.24 7.25 7.09
N GLY A 773 -6.53 7.56 6.95
CA GLY A 773 -7.60 6.57 6.97
C GLY A 773 -8.44 6.54 8.26
N MET A 774 -9.26 7.59 8.47
CA MET A 774 -10.55 7.41 9.14
C MET A 774 -11.69 7.64 8.14
N ALA A 775 -11.70 6.82 7.09
CA ALA A 775 -12.90 6.50 6.35
C ALA A 775 -12.92 4.98 6.18
N LEU A 776 -13.99 4.35 6.68
CA LEU A 776 -14.28 2.92 6.63
C LEU A 776 -13.43 1.99 7.52
N ILE A 777 -13.92 1.74 8.74
CA ILE A 777 -14.59 0.47 9.13
C ILE A 777 -15.27 0.71 10.48
N VAL A 778 -16.60 0.71 10.50
CA VAL A 778 -17.40 0.49 11.72
C VAL A 778 -18.38 -0.66 11.41
N PRO A 779 -18.57 -1.63 12.32
CA PRO A 779 -19.46 -2.76 12.09
C PRO A 779 -20.93 -2.33 11.98
N VAL A 780 -21.67 -3.06 11.15
CA VAL A 780 -23.04 -2.81 10.65
C VAL A 780 -24.12 -2.89 11.75
N LYS A 781 -24.14 -1.97 12.72
CA LYS A 781 -25.28 -1.87 13.68
C LYS A 781 -25.78 -0.46 14.03
N SER A 782 -25.36 0.61 13.34
CA SER A 782 -25.82 1.98 13.68
C SER A 782 -25.95 2.99 12.51
N HIS A 783 -26.48 2.57 11.36
CA HIS A 783 -26.51 3.40 10.14
C HIS A 783 -27.50 4.59 10.14
N VAL A 784 -28.45 4.70 11.06
CA VAL A 784 -29.31 5.91 11.13
C VAL A 784 -28.64 7.06 11.92
N ARG A 785 -27.67 6.76 12.80
CA ARG A 785 -26.96 7.78 13.62
C ARG A 785 -25.71 8.36 12.95
N TYR A 786 -25.14 7.67 11.97
CA TYR A 786 -23.92 8.11 11.27
C TYR A 786 -24.24 9.08 10.12
N VAL A 787 -25.38 8.87 9.47
CA VAL A 787 -25.82 9.64 8.30
C VAL A 787 -26.22 11.06 8.66
N SER A 788 -26.87 11.24 9.81
CA SER A 788 -27.17 12.58 10.33
C SER A 788 -25.92 13.31 10.85
N ARG A 789 -24.82 12.61 11.17
CA ARG A 789 -23.55 13.24 11.55
C ARG A 789 -22.74 13.69 10.35
N LEU A 790 -22.75 12.93 9.24
CA LEU A 790 -22.03 13.30 8.02
C LEU A 790 -22.71 14.48 7.31
N GLY A 791 -24.05 14.43 7.14
CA GLY A 791 -24.81 15.55 6.59
C GLY A 791 -24.65 16.82 7.44
N ARG A 792 -24.70 16.70 8.77
CA ARG A 792 -24.40 17.83 9.67
C ARG A 792 -22.96 18.31 9.59
N TYR A 793 -21.97 17.43 9.48
CA TYR A 793 -20.57 17.86 9.37
C TYR A 793 -20.32 18.64 8.08
N VAL A 794 -20.88 18.15 6.96
CA VAL A 794 -20.80 18.83 5.66
C VAL A 794 -21.53 20.16 5.68
N LEU A 795 -22.76 20.22 6.22
CA LEU A 795 -23.55 21.45 6.26
C LEU A 795 -23.07 22.48 7.28
N LEU A 796 -22.60 22.04 8.45
CA LEU A 796 -22.24 22.94 9.56
C LEU A 796 -20.78 23.38 9.52
N THR A 797 -19.89 22.60 8.89
CA THR A 797 -18.44 22.87 8.88
C THR A 797 -17.94 23.16 7.48
N PHE A 798 -18.25 22.26 6.55
CA PHE A 798 -17.60 22.27 5.24
C PHE A 798 -18.19 23.32 4.30
N PHE A 799 -19.52 23.40 4.19
CA PHE A 799 -20.19 24.36 3.31
C PHE A 799 -19.91 25.83 3.69
N PRO A 800 -20.09 26.27 4.96
CA PRO A 800 -19.82 27.66 5.34
C PRO A 800 -18.36 28.04 5.07
N GLN A 801 -17.43 27.11 5.31
CA GLN A 801 -16.02 27.32 5.01
C GLN A 801 -15.78 27.50 3.51
N GLN A 802 -16.35 26.64 2.66
CA GLN A 802 -16.20 26.75 1.20
C GLN A 802 -16.86 28.01 0.65
N ALA A 803 -18.04 28.38 1.17
CA ALA A 803 -18.71 29.63 0.81
C ALA A 803 -17.87 30.86 1.20
N ARG A 804 -17.29 30.89 2.40
CA ARG A 804 -16.35 31.94 2.83
C ARG A 804 -15.09 31.95 1.97
N CYS A 805 -14.50 30.80 1.64
CA CYS A 805 -13.33 30.71 0.74
C CYS A 805 -13.65 31.27 -0.66
N HIS A 806 -14.83 30.93 -1.20
CA HIS A 806 -15.30 31.44 -2.48
C HIS A 806 -15.49 32.96 -2.44
N LEU A 807 -16.24 33.47 -1.45
CA LEU A 807 -16.41 34.91 -1.22
C LEU A 807 -15.09 35.65 -1.07
N ALA A 808 -14.14 35.09 -0.29
CA ALA A 808 -12.84 35.69 -0.07
C ALA A 808 -12.06 35.76 -1.38
N SER A 809 -12.17 34.73 -2.22
CA SER A 809 -11.53 34.71 -3.54
C SER A 809 -12.13 35.75 -4.48
N VAL A 810 -13.46 35.87 -4.52
CA VAL A 810 -14.16 36.86 -5.35
C VAL A 810 -13.82 38.29 -4.90
N ARG A 811 -14.01 38.59 -3.61
CA ARG A 811 -13.72 39.91 -3.01
C ARG A 811 -12.24 40.27 -3.11
N GLY A 812 -11.35 39.31 -2.87
CA GLY A 812 -9.91 39.48 -3.04
C GLY A 812 -9.52 39.80 -4.49
N THR A 813 -10.14 39.14 -5.48
CA THR A 813 -9.97 39.48 -6.90
C THR A 813 -10.49 40.88 -7.22
N GLU A 814 -11.62 41.29 -6.65
CA GLU A 814 -12.14 42.64 -6.84
C GLU A 814 -11.16 43.70 -6.29
N ILE A 815 -10.64 43.51 -5.07
CA ILE A 815 -9.66 44.41 -4.45
C ILE A 815 -8.37 44.44 -5.28
N THR A 816 -7.92 43.29 -5.78
CA THR A 816 -6.75 43.18 -6.68
C THR A 816 -6.92 44.08 -7.91
N LEU A 817 -8.08 43.99 -8.58
CA LEU A 817 -8.38 44.80 -9.76
C LEU A 817 -8.41 46.30 -9.43
N ARG A 818 -8.98 46.67 -8.27
CA ARG A 818 -9.00 48.07 -7.79
C ARG A 818 -7.60 48.60 -7.48
N LEU A 819 -6.75 47.80 -6.83
CA LEU A 819 -5.36 48.14 -6.54
C LEU A 819 -4.56 48.36 -7.81
N ARG A 820 -4.70 47.48 -8.81
CA ARG A 820 -4.08 47.63 -10.13
C ARG A 820 -4.55 48.89 -10.84
N ARG A 821 -5.85 49.19 -10.76
CA ARG A 821 -6.43 50.40 -11.34
C ARG A 821 -5.89 51.67 -10.67
N HIS A 822 -5.77 51.68 -9.35
CA HIS A 822 -5.16 52.78 -8.59
C HIS A 822 -3.70 53.00 -9.02
N ALA A 823 -2.91 51.93 -9.06
CA ALA A 823 -1.50 51.99 -9.49
C ALA A 823 -1.35 52.52 -10.93
N LEU A 824 -2.26 52.17 -11.84
CA LEU A 824 -2.27 52.70 -13.20
C LEU A 824 -2.53 54.22 -13.24
N ARG A 825 -3.40 54.73 -12.37
CA ARG A 825 -3.75 56.17 -12.32
C ARG A 825 -2.69 57.03 -11.62
N HIS A 826 -2.12 56.50 -10.54
CA HIS A 826 -1.28 57.27 -9.62
C HIS A 826 0.20 56.88 -9.70
N GLY A 827 0.56 55.85 -10.46
CA GLY A 827 1.92 55.35 -10.64
C GLY A 827 2.43 54.46 -9.49
N THR A 828 1.73 54.42 -8.36
CA THR A 828 2.06 53.62 -7.18
C THR A 828 0.80 52.98 -6.58
N PHE A 829 0.96 51.87 -5.87
CA PHE A 829 -0.11 51.32 -5.05
C PHE A 829 -0.45 52.27 -3.88
N PRO A 830 -1.70 52.25 -3.38
CA PRO A 830 -2.05 53.07 -2.23
C PRO A 830 -1.38 52.55 -0.95
N ASP A 831 -1.17 53.40 0.04
CA ASP A 831 -0.65 52.98 1.35
C ASP A 831 -1.71 52.22 2.19
N THR A 832 -2.99 52.45 1.93
CA THR A 832 -4.11 51.83 2.64
C THR A 832 -5.27 51.47 1.69
N LEU A 833 -6.08 50.47 2.05
CA LEU A 833 -7.25 50.09 1.25
C LEU A 833 -8.31 51.21 1.17
N ASP A 834 -8.41 52.07 2.18
CA ASP A 834 -9.34 53.21 2.21
C ASP A 834 -9.12 54.20 1.06
N ALA A 835 -7.89 54.32 0.55
CA ALA A 835 -7.60 55.17 -0.60
C ALA A 835 -8.36 54.71 -1.86
N LEU A 836 -8.68 53.41 -1.97
CA LEU A 836 -9.46 52.86 -3.08
C LEU A 836 -10.91 53.40 -3.09
N VAL A 837 -11.44 53.78 -1.92
CA VAL A 837 -12.79 54.38 -1.80
C VAL A 837 -12.80 55.79 -2.38
N LYS A 838 -11.73 56.57 -2.12
CA LYS A 838 -11.58 57.96 -2.60
C LYS A 838 -11.50 58.05 -4.12
N ASP A 839 -11.03 56.99 -4.79
CA ASP A 839 -10.95 56.90 -6.25
C ASP A 839 -12.31 56.68 -6.97
N GLY A 840 -13.42 56.73 -6.22
CA GLY A 840 -14.76 56.52 -6.75
C GLY A 840 -15.11 55.04 -6.97
N SER A 841 -14.32 54.11 -6.39
CA SER A 841 -14.54 52.67 -6.54
C SER A 841 -15.63 52.12 -5.59
N GLY A 842 -16.22 52.93 -4.71
CA GLY A 842 -17.16 52.47 -3.68
C GLY A 842 -16.45 51.79 -2.50
N ALA A 843 -17.21 51.36 -1.49
CA ALA A 843 -16.66 50.69 -0.30
C ALA A 843 -15.80 49.47 -0.68
N VAL A 844 -14.70 49.26 0.05
CA VAL A 844 -13.85 48.07 -0.10
C VAL A 844 -14.63 46.87 0.48
N PRO A 845 -14.73 45.73 -0.23
CA PRO A 845 -15.38 44.55 0.33
C PRO A 845 -14.62 44.04 1.56
N SER A 846 -15.34 43.73 2.64
CA SER A 846 -14.75 43.12 3.84
C SER A 846 -14.34 41.66 3.60
N ASP A 847 -13.38 41.17 4.37
CA ASP A 847 -12.97 39.76 4.42
C ASP A 847 -14.08 38.92 5.07
N PRO A 848 -14.64 37.90 4.38
CA PRO A 848 -15.74 37.09 4.91
C PRO A 848 -15.34 36.16 6.06
N PHE A 849 -14.05 36.07 6.41
CA PHE A 849 -13.59 35.29 7.57
C PHE A 849 -13.54 36.11 8.86
N SER A 850 -13.13 37.38 8.78
CA SER A 850 -12.97 38.25 9.94
C SER A 850 -14.09 39.28 10.09
N ASP A 851 -14.93 39.47 9.08
CA ASP A 851 -15.87 40.60 8.93
C ASP A 851 -15.19 41.98 9.02
N THR A 852 -13.86 42.04 8.89
CA THR A 852 -13.05 43.26 8.84
C THR A 852 -12.41 43.44 7.45
N ASP A 853 -11.63 44.50 7.23
CA ASP A 853 -10.91 44.66 5.96
C ASP A 853 -9.87 43.55 5.75
N PHE A 854 -9.58 43.25 4.49
CA PHE A 854 -8.45 42.39 4.14
C PHE A 854 -7.15 43.02 4.66
N LEU A 855 -6.25 42.19 5.19
CA LEU A 855 -4.93 42.66 5.59
C LEU A 855 -4.13 43.05 4.35
N TYR A 856 -3.63 44.28 4.31
CA TYR A 856 -2.94 44.82 3.15
C TYR A 856 -1.57 45.38 3.55
N TYR A 857 -0.53 44.86 2.91
CA TYR A 857 0.86 45.23 3.11
C TYR A 857 1.38 45.88 1.82
N PRO A 858 1.31 47.21 1.67
CA PRO A 858 1.66 47.89 0.41
C PRO A 858 3.14 47.72 0.03
N ALA A 859 4.04 47.62 1.02
CA ALA A 859 5.47 47.37 0.82
C ALA A 859 5.84 45.88 0.82
N GLY A 860 4.86 44.97 0.94
CA GLY A 860 5.12 43.54 1.10
C GLY A 860 5.80 43.16 2.41
N PHE A 861 6.29 41.92 2.47
CA PHE A 861 7.14 41.48 3.58
C PHE A 861 8.60 41.90 3.35
N PRO A 862 9.34 42.25 4.42
CA PRO A 862 10.75 42.64 4.31
C PRO A 862 11.68 41.48 3.93
N LEU A 863 11.22 40.23 4.10
CA LEU A 863 11.97 39.02 3.79
C LEU A 863 11.16 38.14 2.83
N ARG A 864 11.88 37.35 2.03
CA ARG A 864 11.28 36.30 1.20
C ARG A 864 10.50 35.35 2.11
N PHE A 865 9.24 35.12 1.79
CA PHE A 865 8.34 34.31 2.60
C PHE A 865 8.02 33.01 1.87
N ASP A 866 8.52 31.87 2.35
CA ASP A 866 8.20 30.54 1.78
C ASP A 866 6.87 30.03 2.36
N ILE A 867 5.86 29.93 1.50
CA ILE A 867 4.52 29.49 1.88
C ILE A 867 4.52 28.05 2.38
N ASN A 868 5.37 27.19 1.82
CA ASN A 868 5.47 25.79 2.25
C ASN A 868 6.14 25.71 3.61
N GLU A 869 7.21 26.49 3.83
CA GLU A 869 7.90 26.57 5.12
C GLU A 869 6.95 27.07 6.23
N ALA A 870 6.19 28.12 5.95
CA ALA A 870 5.18 28.64 6.88
C ALA A 870 4.01 27.67 7.12
N ALA A 871 3.68 26.83 6.14
CA ALA A 871 2.67 25.78 6.28
C ALA A 871 3.20 24.50 6.96
N GLY A 872 4.50 24.45 7.31
CA GLY A 872 5.16 23.25 7.83
C GLY A 872 5.22 22.10 6.81
N ILE A 873 5.08 22.41 5.52
CA ILE A 873 5.19 21.45 4.42
C ILE A 873 6.67 21.44 3.98
N PRO A 874 7.37 20.31 4.04
CA PRO A 874 8.76 20.23 3.60
C PRO A 874 8.88 20.76 2.17
N SER A 875 9.74 21.76 1.96
CA SER A 875 9.94 22.39 0.65
C SER A 875 10.42 21.32 -0.34
N GLY A 876 9.54 20.95 -1.28
CA GLY A 876 9.91 20.10 -2.41
C GLY A 876 10.90 20.82 -3.34
N PRO A 877 11.47 20.12 -4.34
CA PRO A 877 12.39 20.71 -5.31
C PRO A 877 11.77 21.88 -6.12
N ASP A 878 10.45 21.96 -6.19
CA ASP A 878 9.72 23.10 -6.78
C ASP A 878 9.71 24.30 -5.81
N ARG A 879 10.83 25.00 -5.74
CA ARG A 879 11.04 26.27 -4.98
C ARG A 879 10.23 27.47 -5.51
N GLU A 880 9.25 27.24 -6.38
CA GLU A 880 8.50 28.29 -7.08
C GLU A 880 7.44 29.00 -6.21
N ARG A 881 7.14 28.52 -5.00
CA ARG A 881 6.07 29.11 -4.14
C ARG A 881 6.57 29.98 -2.99
N SER A 882 7.60 30.78 -3.24
CA SER A 882 8.06 31.78 -2.28
C SER A 882 7.60 33.17 -2.70
N ILE A 883 7.06 33.95 -1.78
CA ILE A 883 6.73 35.36 -1.98
C ILE A 883 8.03 36.17 -1.92
N PRO A 884 8.41 36.90 -2.98
CA PRO A 884 9.55 37.82 -2.97
C PRO A 884 9.42 38.90 -1.88
N ALA A 885 10.55 39.32 -1.31
CA ALA A 885 10.56 40.47 -0.41
C ALA A 885 10.15 41.74 -1.18
N GLY A 886 9.40 42.63 -0.53
CA GLY A 886 9.04 43.93 -1.09
C GLY A 886 7.82 43.96 -2.03
N GLN A 887 7.17 42.82 -2.30
CA GLN A 887 5.98 42.79 -3.17
C GLN A 887 4.68 43.06 -2.40
N PRO A 888 3.82 44.00 -2.84
CA PRO A 888 2.55 44.28 -2.19
C PRO A 888 1.72 43.01 -1.96
N LEU A 889 1.13 42.88 -0.77
CA LEU A 889 0.43 41.66 -0.38
C LEU A 889 -0.95 41.95 0.17
N LEU A 890 -1.94 41.13 -0.21
CA LEU A 890 -3.32 41.19 0.28
C LEU A 890 -3.69 39.83 0.88
N LEU A 891 -4.03 39.77 2.16
CA LEU A 891 -4.34 38.54 2.88
C LEU A 891 -5.77 38.55 3.43
N SER A 892 -6.39 37.37 3.39
CA SER A 892 -7.59 37.05 4.15
C SER A 892 -7.16 36.29 5.41
N VAL A 893 -7.80 36.57 6.54
CA VAL A 893 -7.48 36.02 7.86
C VAL A 893 -7.79 34.51 7.93
N GLY A 894 -8.72 34.02 7.10
CA GLY A 894 -9.01 32.59 7.00
C GLY A 894 -9.58 31.94 8.29
N PRO A 895 -10.01 30.67 8.24
CA PRO A 895 -10.74 30.01 9.33
C PRO A 895 -9.85 29.48 10.47
N GLY A 896 -8.67 30.07 10.69
CA GLY A 896 -7.71 29.58 11.68
C GLY A 896 -7.03 30.67 12.51
N ASP A 897 -7.36 31.94 12.31
CA ASP A 897 -6.45 33.03 12.65
C ASP A 897 -7.08 34.07 13.57
N ALA A 898 -7.29 33.67 14.83
CA ALA A 898 -7.56 34.60 15.92
C ALA A 898 -6.29 35.01 16.68
N ARG A 899 -5.07 34.69 16.19
CA ARG A 899 -3.83 34.87 16.98
C ARG A 899 -2.54 35.29 16.25
N VAL A 900 -2.55 35.65 14.97
CA VAL A 900 -1.36 36.27 14.34
C VAL A 900 -1.33 37.80 14.56
N LEU A 901 -1.55 38.26 15.79
CA LEU A 901 -1.28 39.65 16.18
C LEU A 901 -0.20 39.67 17.28
N HIS A 902 0.98 40.12 16.87
CA HIS A 902 2.09 40.58 17.72
C HIS A 902 2.67 39.57 18.74
N ASP A 903 3.51 38.64 18.27
CA ASP A 903 4.47 37.98 19.18
C ASP A 903 5.86 37.76 18.56
N ARG A 904 6.23 38.60 17.58
CA ARG A 904 7.64 38.87 17.30
C ARG A 904 7.99 40.20 17.95
N GLU A 905 8.39 40.13 19.21
CA GLU A 905 9.26 41.12 19.82
C GLU A 905 10.47 41.31 18.90
N VAL A 906 10.43 42.42 18.16
CA VAL A 906 11.61 43.06 17.62
C VAL A 906 12.46 43.43 18.84
N GLY A 907 13.73 43.00 18.83
CA GLY A 907 14.69 43.39 19.85
C GLY A 907 14.68 44.89 20.09
N ASP A 908 14.66 45.24 21.36
CA ASP A 908 14.36 46.54 21.99
C ASP A 908 15.30 47.72 21.64
N ASP A 909 16.07 47.70 20.55
CA ASP A 909 17.16 48.67 20.38
C ASP A 909 16.89 49.87 19.46
N HIS A 910 15.78 49.94 18.72
CA HIS A 910 15.46 51.16 17.94
C HIS A 910 13.97 51.38 17.74
N LEU A 911 13.35 52.28 18.53
CA LEU A 911 12.25 53.16 18.11
C LEU A 911 11.97 54.22 19.18
N GLU A 912 12.35 55.46 18.91
CA GLU A 912 11.86 56.63 19.62
C GLU A 912 10.37 56.87 19.31
N ALA A 913 9.58 57.00 20.38
CA ALA A 913 8.37 57.82 20.55
C ALA A 913 7.22 57.74 19.51
N VAL A 914 6.20 56.92 19.82
CA VAL A 914 4.77 57.23 19.56
C VAL A 914 3.92 56.76 20.76
N PRO A 915 2.92 57.52 21.26
CA PRO A 915 2.28 57.27 22.55
C PRO A 915 1.22 56.16 22.51
N ARG A 916 1.23 55.28 23.52
CA ARG A 916 0.17 54.30 23.82
C ARG A 916 -0.94 54.94 24.66
N GLU A 917 -2.13 55.08 24.09
CA GLU A 917 -3.40 55.13 24.84
C GLU A 917 -4.39 54.22 24.09
N THR A 918 -4.79 53.06 24.61
CA THR A 918 -6.06 52.84 25.34
C THR A 918 -6.05 51.41 25.92
N PRO A 919 -6.60 51.13 27.13
CA PRO A 919 -6.39 49.86 27.83
C PRO A 919 -7.48 48.83 27.51
N LEU A 920 -7.09 47.61 27.14
CA LEU A 920 -7.98 46.44 27.21
C LEU A 920 -7.62 45.61 28.46
N ARG A 921 -8.62 45.52 29.33
CA ARG A 921 -8.63 44.84 30.63
C ARG A 921 -8.22 43.38 30.52
N THR A 922 -7.14 43.03 31.22
CA THR A 922 -6.81 41.67 31.64
C THR A 922 -7.50 41.32 32.96
N GLY A 923 -7.96 40.07 33.04
CA GLY A 923 -8.42 39.37 34.24
C GLY A 923 -8.99 38.03 33.77
N PHE A 924 -8.53 36.85 34.17
CA PHE A 924 -7.75 36.42 35.33
C PHE A 924 -6.94 35.17 34.92
N LEU A 925 -5.71 35.08 35.43
CA LEU A 925 -4.85 33.88 35.45
C LEU A 925 -4.89 33.26 36.86
N LEU A 926 -4.84 31.93 36.91
CA LEU A 926 -4.29 31.07 37.97
C LEU A 926 -4.09 29.71 37.27
N GLY A 927 -2.88 29.25 36.92
CA GLY A 927 -1.69 29.09 37.76
C GLY A 927 -1.74 27.67 38.32
N ASP A 928 -1.10 26.67 37.70
CA ASP A 928 0.34 26.33 37.71
C ASP A 928 0.56 25.03 38.49
N ALA A 929 1.07 24.00 37.80
CA ALA A 929 1.89 22.94 38.39
C ALA A 929 2.67 22.19 37.28
N PHE A 930 3.92 22.63 37.05
CA PHE A 930 5.16 21.93 36.63
C PHE A 930 5.08 20.76 35.60
N GLY A 931 5.89 20.67 34.54
CA GLY A 931 7.12 21.39 34.17
C GLY A 931 7.65 20.95 32.77
N GLU A 932 8.64 21.72 32.33
CA GLU A 932 9.42 21.78 31.08
C GLU A 932 9.54 20.53 30.17
N LEU A 933 9.29 20.73 28.86
CA LEU A 933 10.20 20.37 27.76
C LEU A 933 9.77 20.97 26.41
N ASP A 934 10.70 21.72 25.81
CA ASP A 934 10.77 22.28 24.45
C ASP A 934 10.01 21.56 23.31
N LYS A 935 9.23 22.33 22.54
CA LYS A 935 9.32 22.54 21.07
C LYS A 935 8.14 23.36 20.52
N PRO A 936 8.33 24.16 19.45
CA PRO A 936 7.34 25.15 19.01
C PRO A 936 6.21 24.53 18.17
N ASP A 937 4.98 24.95 18.49
CA ASP A 937 3.75 24.62 17.78
C ASP A 937 3.69 25.34 16.42
N THR A 938 3.53 24.57 15.36
CA THR A 938 3.33 25.04 13.98
C THR A 938 1.85 25.33 13.72
N GLU A 939 1.49 26.61 13.61
CA GLU A 939 0.18 27.08 13.13
C GLU A 939 0.21 27.35 11.61
N ARG A 940 -0.89 26.98 10.93
CA ARG A 940 -0.99 26.86 9.47
C ARG A 940 -1.70 28.08 8.87
N VAL A 941 -1.03 28.77 7.95
CA VAL A 941 -1.57 29.94 7.24
C VAL A 941 -1.74 29.64 5.73
N ARG A 942 -2.79 30.17 5.10
CA ARG A 942 -2.99 30.14 3.63
C ARG A 942 -2.94 31.56 3.09
N PHE A 943 -2.18 31.77 2.01
CA PHE A 943 -1.83 33.10 1.47
C PHE A 943 -2.49 33.38 0.12
N LEU A 944 -2.69 34.67 -0.18
CA LEU A 944 -3.18 35.21 -1.45
C LEU A 944 -2.14 36.26 -1.91
N ILE A 945 -1.66 36.18 -3.15
CA ILE A 945 -0.55 37.02 -3.67
C ILE A 945 -1.10 37.98 -4.74
N LEU A 946 -0.59 39.22 -4.75
CA LEU A 946 -0.72 40.20 -5.83
C LEU A 946 0.65 40.30 -6.52
N ASP A 947 0.79 39.78 -7.74
CA ASP A 947 2.00 39.93 -8.57
C ASP A 947 1.86 41.13 -9.51
#